data_AF-A0A556TMA1-F1
#
_entry.id   AF-A0A556TMA1-F1
#
_cell.length_a   1.000
_cell.length_b   1.000
_cell.length_c   1.000
_cell.angle_alpha   90.00
_cell.angle_beta   90.00
_cell.angle_gamma   90.00
#
_symmetry.space_group_name_H-M   'P 1'
#
loop_
_entity.id
_entity.type
_entity.pdbx_description
1 polymer ?
#
loop_
_entity_poly.entity_id
_entity_poly.type
_entity_poly.pdbx_seq_one_letter_code
_entity_poly.pdbx_strand_id
1 'polypeptide(L)'
;MLCWGSSSCGQLGLTVSEAAVFEPRSCCVFDGRGLKEVACGGQHSLFLMHDGSVYTCGSNSHGQLGQEKPGVKPELVGALDAQKIAGVACGQAHSLALSEQGQVFAWGSGERGQLGLGTAEEAVRVPRLIKKLCEHRISQVMCGNQHCIALSKDGQLFTWGQNLNGQLGLGKSEPSSLSPQPLKSLCGIPLAQISAGGDHSFALSLSGAVFGWGRNSAGQLGLNDEQDRAVPCHIKFLRSQKVVYISCGEEHTAALTKDGGLFTFGNGARGQLGHDSTNNEPLPRRVLELMGTEVSQIACGRHHTLAFVPSTGLVYAFGCNAQGQLGLGTKGNAMIPLPVRNIQPPFLTQNDQYSISRLHCGGDHSCLVLTRGKTHLVLTRVYVHTQEEHLFGYCHPVCVCVCVCVCVCVCVCVCVCVCVCVCVCVHTQGCPEDFRSINTSNSISLINKDSLNSWRLKLLDTTDSSITNDIILLLSSTACWNASFLDQSDDCHFKTNPKVPGIDLNSVRLLFEILMRPAYSRLLEQTTKSFESLLIPQLPCSPPDVEAMRIYLILSECPALHDSKNYISLTIPLAMAILRLDANPSKVLDNWWSLLDSEVFSRLVEMYKSIVVFLLTGGKALLIPVFLESYINATLKLLEKLYKVNQKAHRVEYNHFYIPDITSLVDIQEDYLKWFLSKAEILISFQNSVTLCAYPFILNAKAKTTMLQTDAELQMQMAVSGANLHNVFMLLTLEPLLAQNPFLVLHVRRDHLVSDALRELTIYNDVDLKKPLKVIFDGEEAVDAGGVTKEFFLLLLKELMDPVYGMFTHYPESNLLWFSDKCFVEHNWFHLIGIVCGLAIYNSTVVDLHFPLVLYKKILDVPPVLDDLKELSLQQLLDYEQDDVEDAFCLNFANASYKGEFSSSHPTVRMFWEVFHEFPLEKKKQFLLFLTGSDRIPIHGMSSLRIVLQSTSAEEHFLPVAHTCYNLLDLPCYRSKETLRSRLTRAIEQYEGFSLV
;
A
#
# COMPACT_ATOMS: atom_id res chain seq x y z
N MET A 1 -8.42 22.79 29.21
CA MET A 1 -9.22 21.92 28.29
C MET A 1 -10.42 22.72 27.80
N LEU A 2 -10.85 22.59 26.55
CA LEU A 2 -12.13 23.16 26.08
C LEU A 2 -13.20 22.06 25.98
N CYS A 3 -14.45 22.38 26.29
CA CYS A 3 -15.58 21.44 26.25
C CYS A 3 -16.90 22.14 25.89
N TRP A 4 -17.80 21.44 25.21
CA TRP A 4 -19.10 21.95 24.77
C TRP A 4 -20.09 20.82 24.47
N GLY A 5 -21.36 21.16 24.25
CA GLY A 5 -22.46 20.22 24.04
C GLY A 5 -23.38 20.07 25.26
N SER A 6 -24.02 18.91 25.38
CA SER A 6 -24.94 18.60 26.48
C SER A 6 -24.23 18.63 27.84
N SER A 7 -24.82 19.34 28.80
CA SER A 7 -24.36 19.44 30.20
C SER A 7 -25.46 19.13 31.21
N SER A 8 -26.59 18.58 30.75
CA SER A 8 -27.77 18.20 31.55
C SER A 8 -27.47 17.36 32.80
N CYS A 9 -26.46 16.49 32.74
CA CYS A 9 -26.03 15.64 33.85
C CYS A 9 -24.70 16.11 34.47
N GLY A 10 -24.11 17.21 34.00
CA GLY A 10 -22.80 17.69 34.43
C GLY A 10 -21.60 17.01 33.74
N GLN A 11 -21.81 16.34 32.61
CA GLN A 11 -20.76 15.60 31.90
C GLN A 11 -19.60 16.48 31.38
N LEU A 12 -19.81 17.78 31.18
CA LEU A 12 -18.71 18.70 30.80
C LEU A 12 -17.74 19.02 31.94
N GLY A 13 -18.09 18.69 33.19
CA GLY A 13 -17.28 19.05 34.36
C GLY A 13 -17.26 20.56 34.66
N LEU A 14 -18.15 21.33 34.01
CA LEU A 14 -18.29 22.77 34.25
C LEU A 14 -19.08 23.01 35.53
N THR A 15 -18.71 24.05 36.28
CA THR A 15 -19.39 24.45 37.52
C THR A 15 -20.70 25.22 37.28
N VAL A 16 -21.11 25.38 36.02
CA VAL A 16 -22.23 26.22 35.59
C VAL A 16 -23.46 25.35 35.32
N SER A 17 -24.63 25.79 35.81
CA SER A 17 -25.91 25.10 35.67
C SER A 17 -26.61 25.45 34.33
N GLU A 18 -25.96 25.16 33.22
CA GLU A 18 -26.60 25.21 31.89
C GLU A 18 -26.91 23.79 31.42
N ALA A 19 -28.01 23.60 30.68
CA ALA A 19 -28.37 22.28 30.15
C ALA A 19 -27.55 21.89 28.90
N ALA A 20 -27.08 22.88 28.15
CA ALA A 20 -26.30 22.72 26.92
C ALA A 20 -25.39 23.94 26.68
N VAL A 21 -24.19 23.69 26.16
CA VAL A 21 -23.16 24.68 25.84
C VAL A 21 -22.91 24.68 24.33
N PHE A 22 -23.24 25.78 23.65
CA PHE A 22 -23.19 25.86 22.18
C PHE A 22 -21.86 26.34 21.60
N GLU A 23 -20.94 26.81 22.44
CA GLU A 23 -19.60 27.25 22.05
C GLU A 23 -18.55 26.63 22.99
N PRO A 24 -17.35 26.29 22.51
CA PRO A 24 -16.27 25.78 23.36
C PRO A 24 -16.02 26.66 24.59
N ARG A 25 -16.07 26.04 25.78
CA ARG A 25 -15.77 26.70 27.06
C ARG A 25 -14.56 26.06 27.72
N SER A 26 -13.73 26.90 28.34
CA SER A 26 -12.59 26.43 29.11
C SER A 26 -13.04 25.79 30.42
N CYS A 27 -12.66 24.53 30.62
CA CYS A 27 -12.73 23.85 31.90
C CYS A 27 -11.35 23.95 32.57
N CYS A 28 -11.29 24.79 33.61
CA CYS A 28 -10.06 25.11 34.34
C CYS A 28 -9.72 24.10 35.46
N VAL A 29 -10.56 23.10 35.69
CA VAL A 29 -10.37 22.09 36.76
C VAL A 29 -9.03 21.35 36.63
N PHE A 30 -8.54 21.19 35.39
CA PHE A 30 -7.33 20.45 35.07
C PHE A 30 -6.16 21.35 34.66
N ASP A 31 -6.29 22.67 34.77
CA ASP A 31 -5.25 23.60 34.35
C ASP A 31 -3.98 23.40 35.18
N GLY A 32 -2.85 23.21 34.50
CA GLY A 32 -1.56 22.92 35.13
C GLY A 32 -1.41 21.50 35.70
N ARG A 33 -2.42 20.63 35.61
CA ARG A 33 -2.39 19.27 36.20
C ARG A 33 -2.03 18.15 35.22
N GLY A 34 -1.80 18.48 33.94
CA GLY A 34 -1.38 17.50 32.93
C GLY A 34 -2.46 16.47 32.58
N LEU A 35 -3.54 16.91 31.93
CA LEU A 35 -4.57 16.01 31.41
C LEU A 35 -4.03 15.22 30.20
N LYS A 36 -4.08 13.88 30.25
CA LYS A 36 -3.55 12.98 29.22
C LYS A 36 -4.60 12.58 28.19
N GLU A 37 -5.78 12.17 28.65
CA GLU A 37 -6.84 11.62 27.78
C GLU A 37 -8.24 11.87 28.38
N VAL A 38 -9.25 11.99 27.52
CA VAL A 38 -10.66 12.08 27.90
C VAL A 38 -11.43 10.97 27.21
N ALA A 39 -12.24 10.22 27.96
CA ALA A 39 -13.24 9.31 27.39
C ALA A 39 -14.62 9.85 27.69
N CYS A 40 -15.44 9.98 26.65
CA CYS A 40 -16.77 10.59 26.75
C CYS A 40 -17.82 9.51 26.50
N GLY A 41 -18.65 9.21 27.49
CA GLY A 41 -19.74 8.25 27.39
C GLY A 41 -21.05 8.88 26.93
N GLY A 42 -22.16 8.18 27.17
CA GLY A 42 -23.50 8.67 26.82
C GLY A 42 -23.86 9.97 27.55
N GLN A 43 -23.69 10.00 28.88
CA GLN A 43 -24.01 11.15 29.74
C GLN A 43 -23.00 11.35 30.87
N HIS A 44 -21.80 10.80 30.74
CA HIS A 44 -20.71 10.93 31.71
C HIS A 44 -19.36 11.03 30.97
N SER A 45 -18.33 11.48 31.67
CA SER A 45 -17.00 11.62 31.12
C SER A 45 -15.94 11.18 32.13
N LEU A 46 -14.88 10.56 31.62
CA LEU A 46 -13.70 10.12 32.34
C LEU A 46 -12.51 10.98 31.89
N PHE A 47 -11.71 11.43 32.84
CA PHE A 47 -10.51 12.24 32.61
C PHE A 47 -9.31 11.50 33.19
N LEU A 48 -8.37 11.13 32.33
CA LEU A 48 -7.13 10.49 32.72
C LEU A 48 -6.01 11.53 32.78
N MET A 49 -5.36 11.60 33.92
CA MET A 49 -4.22 12.49 34.16
C MET A 49 -2.90 11.79 33.81
N HIS A 50 -1.82 12.57 33.58
CA HIS A 50 -0.48 12.02 33.31
C HIS A 50 0.11 11.23 34.48
N ASP A 51 -0.34 11.48 35.71
CA ASP A 51 0.07 10.72 36.90
C ASP A 51 -0.65 9.36 37.03
N GLY A 52 -1.60 9.06 36.13
CA GLY A 52 -2.39 7.83 36.13
C GLY A 52 -3.68 7.90 36.95
N SER A 53 -3.99 9.05 37.56
CA SER A 53 -5.25 9.25 38.29
C SER A 53 -6.44 9.47 37.34
N VAL A 54 -7.61 8.96 37.73
CA VAL A 54 -8.84 9.01 36.94
C VAL A 54 -9.90 9.84 37.66
N TYR A 55 -10.41 10.87 36.99
CA TYR A 55 -11.51 11.70 37.46
C TYR A 55 -12.76 11.43 36.63
N THR A 56 -13.94 11.53 37.25
CA THR A 56 -15.22 11.30 36.58
C THR A 56 -16.25 12.38 36.94
N CYS A 57 -17.15 12.69 36.00
CA CYS A 57 -18.34 13.50 36.26
C CYS A 57 -19.48 13.14 35.30
N GLY A 58 -20.69 13.58 35.63
CA GLY A 58 -21.89 13.35 34.83
C GLY A 58 -22.94 12.49 35.52
N SER A 59 -23.67 11.73 34.71
CA SER A 59 -24.69 10.79 35.17
C SER A 59 -24.07 9.63 35.97
N ASN A 60 -24.70 9.25 37.08
CA ASN A 60 -24.29 8.12 37.92
C ASN A 60 -25.43 7.13 38.21
N SER A 61 -26.48 7.10 37.37
CA SER A 61 -27.68 6.28 37.61
C SER A 61 -27.40 4.79 37.79
N HIS A 62 -26.34 4.28 37.17
CA HIS A 62 -25.91 2.88 37.24
C HIS A 62 -24.53 2.72 37.89
N GLY A 63 -24.03 3.74 38.61
CA GLY A 63 -22.70 3.69 39.21
C GLY A 63 -21.54 3.94 38.25
N GLN A 64 -21.80 4.42 37.02
CA GLN A 64 -20.79 4.58 35.97
C GLN A 64 -19.70 5.62 36.26
N LEU A 65 -19.83 6.42 37.32
CA LEU A 65 -18.75 7.30 37.77
C LEU A 65 -17.70 6.59 38.65
N GLY A 66 -18.00 5.38 39.14
CA GLY A 66 -17.09 4.66 40.05
C GLY A 66 -17.10 5.23 41.48
N GLN A 67 -18.16 5.96 41.83
CA GLN A 67 -18.34 6.70 43.07
C GLN A 67 -19.75 6.49 43.64
N GLU A 68 -19.92 6.70 44.95
CA GLU A 68 -21.22 6.55 45.61
C GLU A 68 -22.21 7.67 45.27
N LYS A 69 -21.72 8.89 45.01
CA LYS A 69 -22.55 10.07 44.76
C LYS A 69 -22.50 10.46 43.28
N PRO A 70 -23.58 11.01 42.71
CA PRO A 70 -23.51 11.71 41.43
C PRO A 70 -22.77 13.04 41.61
N GLY A 71 -22.06 13.48 40.56
CA GLY A 71 -21.24 14.69 40.62
C GLY A 71 -21.21 15.43 39.29
N VAL A 72 -21.47 16.75 39.34
CA VAL A 72 -21.35 17.67 38.19
C VAL A 72 -19.89 18.14 38.01
N LYS A 73 -19.09 18.05 39.07
CA LYS A 73 -17.66 18.39 39.03
C LYS A 73 -16.84 17.12 38.85
N PRO A 74 -15.69 17.18 38.15
CA PRO A 74 -14.78 16.04 38.08
C PRO A 74 -14.24 15.68 39.46
N GLU A 75 -14.51 14.46 39.90
CA GLU A 75 -14.07 13.91 41.19
C GLU A 75 -13.18 12.68 40.99
N LEU A 76 -12.21 12.47 41.89
CA LEU A 76 -11.26 11.36 41.81
C LEU A 76 -11.94 10.01 42.10
N VAL A 77 -11.68 9.01 41.27
CA VAL A 77 -12.12 7.62 41.52
C VAL A 77 -11.15 6.94 42.48
N GLY A 78 -11.36 7.13 43.79
CA GLY A 78 -10.45 6.64 44.82
C GLY A 78 -10.20 5.12 44.81
N ALA A 79 -11.13 4.33 44.25
CA ALA A 79 -10.97 2.89 44.11
C ALA A 79 -9.84 2.47 43.14
N LEU A 80 -9.40 3.37 42.25
CA LEU A 80 -8.30 3.15 41.31
C LEU A 80 -6.97 3.77 41.77
N ASP A 81 -6.94 4.44 42.93
CA ASP A 81 -5.77 5.22 43.39
C ASP A 81 -4.50 4.35 43.60
N ALA A 82 -4.68 3.07 43.91
CA ALA A 82 -3.58 2.11 44.03
C ALA A 82 -3.02 1.63 42.67
N GLN A 83 -3.65 2.02 41.54
CA GLN A 83 -3.32 1.56 40.20
C GLN A 83 -2.89 2.73 39.32
N LYS A 84 -1.82 2.55 38.55
CA LYS A 84 -1.45 3.52 37.50
C LYS A 84 -2.26 3.22 36.25
N ILE A 85 -3.23 4.09 35.93
CA ILE A 85 -4.08 3.93 34.75
C ILE A 85 -3.37 4.49 33.51
N ALA A 86 -3.37 3.70 32.44
CA ALA A 86 -2.75 4.02 31.15
C ALA A 86 -3.76 4.50 30.11
N GLY A 87 -5.02 4.03 30.17
CA GLY A 87 -6.10 4.39 29.23
C GLY A 87 -7.49 4.18 29.83
N VAL A 88 -8.49 4.85 29.24
CA VAL A 88 -9.89 4.84 29.70
C VAL A 88 -10.86 4.74 28.51
N ALA A 89 -12.00 4.09 28.71
CA ALA A 89 -13.07 4.01 27.71
C ALA A 89 -14.46 4.07 28.37
N CYS A 90 -15.44 4.58 27.63
CA CYS A 90 -16.82 4.76 28.12
C CYS A 90 -17.82 4.21 27.12
N GLY A 91 -18.80 3.45 27.61
CA GLY A 91 -19.98 3.11 26.84
C GLY A 91 -21.17 4.02 27.17
N GLN A 92 -22.39 3.52 26.94
CA GLN A 92 -23.61 4.29 27.22
C GLN A 92 -23.79 4.61 28.71
N ALA A 93 -23.58 3.61 29.58
CA ALA A 93 -23.76 3.70 31.03
C ALA A 93 -22.76 2.81 31.81
N HIS A 94 -21.60 2.54 31.23
CA HIS A 94 -20.52 1.78 31.85
C HIS A 94 -19.15 2.37 31.46
N SER A 95 -18.12 2.00 32.20
CA SER A 95 -16.76 2.52 32.04
C SER A 95 -15.72 1.44 32.23
N LEU A 96 -14.62 1.59 31.49
CA LEU A 96 -13.44 0.76 31.59
C LEU A 96 -12.20 1.60 31.89
N ALA A 97 -11.28 1.05 32.67
CA ALA A 97 -9.93 1.58 32.86
C ALA A 97 -8.90 0.48 32.61
N LEU A 98 -7.83 0.82 31.90
CA LEU A 98 -6.70 -0.04 31.60
C LEU A 98 -5.48 0.42 32.39
N SER A 99 -4.90 -0.43 33.24
CA SER A 99 -3.66 -0.11 33.96
C SER A 99 -2.41 -0.27 33.09
N GLU A 100 -1.29 0.36 33.49
CA GLU A 100 0.02 0.20 32.82
C GLU A 100 0.50 -1.26 32.77
N GLN A 101 0.05 -2.08 33.73
CA GLN A 101 0.33 -3.50 33.82
C GLN A 101 -0.51 -4.34 32.83
N GLY A 102 -1.47 -3.72 32.13
CA GLY A 102 -2.35 -4.41 31.18
C GLY A 102 -3.60 -5.02 31.84
N GLN A 103 -3.94 -4.62 33.06
CA GLN A 103 -5.15 -5.08 33.75
C GLN A 103 -6.34 -4.18 33.43
N VAL A 104 -7.52 -4.77 33.25
CA VAL A 104 -8.75 -4.04 32.90
C VAL A 104 -9.72 -4.03 34.08
N PHE A 105 -10.19 -2.85 34.44
CA PHE A 105 -11.20 -2.61 35.47
C PHE A 105 -12.50 -2.13 34.81
N ALA A 106 -13.63 -2.65 35.26
CA ALA A 106 -14.96 -2.30 34.74
C ALA A 106 -15.93 -1.91 35.87
N TRP A 107 -16.81 -0.96 35.58
CA TRP A 107 -17.92 -0.55 36.46
C TRP A 107 -19.04 0.14 35.69
N GLY A 108 -20.18 0.37 36.33
CA GLY A 108 -21.41 0.89 35.75
C GLY A 108 -22.45 -0.20 35.51
N SER A 109 -23.30 -0.03 34.49
CA SER A 109 -24.35 -1.00 34.11
C SER A 109 -23.74 -2.32 33.61
N GLY A 110 -24.31 -3.45 34.04
CA GLY A 110 -23.90 -4.81 33.70
C GLY A 110 -25.01 -5.74 33.19
N GLU A 111 -26.22 -5.22 32.98
CA GLU A 111 -27.41 -6.00 32.55
C GLU A 111 -27.20 -6.91 31.32
N ARG A 112 -26.32 -6.51 30.41
CA ARG A 112 -26.04 -7.22 29.15
C ARG A 112 -24.70 -7.94 29.16
N GLY A 113 -24.01 -7.97 30.31
CA GLY A 113 -22.68 -8.58 30.45
C GLY A 113 -21.53 -7.68 30.04
N GLN A 114 -21.76 -6.40 29.71
CA GLN A 114 -20.74 -5.45 29.23
C GLN A 114 -19.60 -5.18 30.22
N LEU A 115 -19.75 -5.57 31.50
CA LEU A 115 -18.67 -5.48 32.48
C LEU A 115 -17.67 -6.65 32.41
N GLY A 116 -18.03 -7.76 31.77
CA GLY A 116 -17.12 -8.89 31.58
C GLY A 116 -16.76 -9.67 32.85
N LEU A 117 -17.47 -9.47 33.96
CA LEU A 117 -17.13 -10.04 35.27
C LEU A 117 -17.53 -11.52 35.44
N GLY A 118 -18.20 -12.11 34.45
CA GLY A 118 -18.72 -13.48 34.50
C GLY A 118 -20.00 -13.64 35.32
N THR A 119 -20.50 -12.56 35.92
CA THR A 119 -21.73 -12.52 36.72
C THR A 119 -22.75 -11.57 36.08
N ALA A 120 -24.03 -11.93 36.16
CA ALA A 120 -25.14 -11.07 35.74
C ALA A 120 -25.49 -10.12 36.89
N GLU A 121 -24.74 -9.04 37.03
CA GLU A 121 -25.00 -7.95 37.99
C GLU A 121 -25.57 -6.75 37.24
N GLU A 122 -26.70 -6.20 37.71
CA GLU A 122 -27.37 -5.06 37.05
C GLU A 122 -26.48 -3.81 36.99
N ALA A 123 -25.77 -3.52 38.08
CA ALA A 123 -24.86 -2.40 38.18
C ALA A 123 -23.74 -2.65 39.19
N VAL A 124 -22.54 -2.22 38.86
CA VAL A 124 -21.34 -2.27 39.70
C VAL A 124 -20.86 -0.84 39.95
N ARG A 125 -20.93 -0.36 41.19
CA ARG A 125 -20.59 1.05 41.50
C ARG A 125 -19.11 1.31 41.75
N VAL A 126 -18.32 0.25 41.95
CA VAL A 126 -16.89 0.34 42.26
C VAL A 126 -16.11 -0.41 41.18
N PRO A 127 -15.05 0.18 40.60
CA PRO A 127 -14.17 -0.48 39.63
C PRO A 127 -13.75 -1.89 40.07
N ARG A 128 -14.08 -2.91 39.27
CA ARG A 128 -13.72 -4.31 39.51
C ARG A 128 -12.83 -4.85 38.42
N LEU A 129 -11.80 -5.59 38.82
CA LEU A 129 -10.87 -6.26 37.92
C LEU A 129 -11.57 -7.37 37.11
N ILE A 130 -11.41 -7.34 35.79
CA ILE A 130 -11.84 -8.41 34.89
C ILE A 130 -10.81 -9.55 34.93
N LYS A 131 -11.02 -10.49 35.86
CA LYS A 131 -10.06 -11.57 36.15
C LYS A 131 -9.67 -12.40 34.91
N LYS A 132 -10.60 -12.63 33.99
CA LYS A 132 -10.37 -13.44 32.78
C LYS A 132 -9.35 -12.83 31.80
N LEU A 133 -9.14 -11.51 31.86
CA LEU A 133 -8.13 -10.84 31.04
C LEU A 133 -6.76 -10.78 31.73
N CYS A 134 -6.62 -11.14 33.01
CA CYS A 134 -5.35 -11.02 33.73
C CYS A 134 -4.23 -11.90 33.17
N GLU A 135 -4.58 -12.97 32.47
CA GLU A 135 -3.61 -13.84 31.77
C GLU A 135 -3.02 -13.19 30.51
N HIS A 136 -3.60 -12.07 30.06
CA HIS A 136 -3.27 -11.40 28.81
C HIS A 136 -2.87 -9.96 29.10
N ARG A 137 -1.78 -9.49 28.50
CA ARG A 137 -1.37 -8.09 28.69
C ARG A 137 -2.15 -7.19 27.73
N ILE A 138 -3.22 -6.58 28.21
CA ILE A 138 -4.10 -5.71 27.40
C ILE A 138 -3.38 -4.40 27.05
N SER A 139 -3.55 -3.94 25.81
CA SER A 139 -2.96 -2.73 25.24
C SER A 139 -3.99 -1.66 24.86
N GLN A 140 -5.21 -2.06 24.44
CA GLN A 140 -6.30 -1.15 24.11
C GLN A 140 -7.64 -1.69 24.61
N VAL A 141 -8.55 -0.80 25.00
CA VAL A 141 -9.94 -1.12 25.37
C VAL A 141 -10.87 -0.10 24.73
N MET A 142 -11.99 -0.56 24.16
CA MET A 142 -13.05 0.30 23.60
C MET A 142 -14.42 -0.22 24.01
N CYS A 143 -15.37 0.70 24.15
CA CYS A 143 -16.75 0.40 24.56
C CYS A 143 -17.71 0.85 23.47
N GLY A 144 -18.68 0.00 23.13
CA GLY A 144 -19.89 0.43 22.44
C GLY A 144 -20.99 0.79 23.43
N ASN A 145 -22.25 0.78 22.99
CA ASN A 145 -23.37 1.08 23.88
C ASN A 145 -23.48 0.03 25.01
N GLN A 146 -23.47 -1.25 24.62
CA GLN A 146 -23.71 -2.39 25.52
C GLN A 146 -22.74 -3.57 25.28
N HIS A 147 -21.61 -3.33 24.62
CA HIS A 147 -20.53 -4.30 24.42
C HIS A 147 -19.16 -3.64 24.56
N CYS A 148 -18.13 -4.47 24.68
CA CYS A 148 -16.75 -4.03 24.81
C CYS A 148 -15.83 -4.88 23.96
N ILE A 149 -14.72 -4.28 23.56
CA ILE A 149 -13.63 -4.94 22.83
C ILE A 149 -12.29 -4.57 23.47
N ALA A 150 -11.38 -5.53 23.57
CA ALA A 150 -10.03 -5.33 24.08
C ALA A 150 -9.00 -6.01 23.19
N LEU A 151 -7.88 -5.32 22.96
CA LEU A 151 -6.73 -5.84 22.20
C LEU A 151 -5.58 -6.10 23.17
N SER A 152 -5.00 -7.28 23.10
CA SER A 152 -3.79 -7.62 23.84
C SER A 152 -2.51 -7.25 23.09
N LYS A 153 -1.38 -7.18 23.80
CA LYS A 153 -0.07 -6.89 23.20
C LYS A 153 0.41 -7.95 22.22
N ASP A 154 0.00 -9.20 22.40
CA ASP A 154 0.26 -10.32 21.48
C ASP A 154 -0.70 -10.37 20.29
N GLY A 155 -1.59 -9.37 20.16
CA GLY A 155 -2.47 -9.21 18.99
C GLY A 155 -3.78 -10.00 19.08
N GLN A 156 -4.11 -10.59 20.22
CA GLN A 156 -5.39 -11.26 20.44
C GLN A 156 -6.49 -10.25 20.74
N LEU A 157 -7.66 -10.46 20.15
CA LEU A 157 -8.83 -9.62 20.37
C LEU A 157 -9.86 -10.34 21.26
N PHE A 158 -10.38 -9.63 22.25
CA PHE A 158 -11.41 -10.11 23.16
C PHE A 158 -12.67 -9.25 23.02
N THR A 159 -13.84 -9.89 23.01
CA THR A 159 -15.15 -9.21 22.95
C THR A 159 -16.10 -9.76 24.01
N TRP A 160 -16.96 -8.90 24.57
CA TRP A 160 -18.01 -9.31 25.53
C TRP A 160 -19.16 -8.29 25.60
N GLY A 161 -20.26 -8.67 26.24
CA GLY A 161 -21.50 -7.90 26.33
C GLY A 161 -22.59 -8.39 25.39
N GLN A 162 -23.43 -7.45 24.91
CA GLN A 162 -24.56 -7.73 24.02
C GLN A 162 -24.12 -8.27 22.66
N ASN A 163 -24.86 -9.25 22.11
CA ASN A 163 -24.60 -9.82 20.77
C ASN A 163 -25.82 -9.91 19.84
N LEU A 164 -26.89 -9.13 20.09
CA LEU A 164 -28.14 -9.23 19.31
C LEU A 164 -27.97 -8.95 17.80
N ASN A 165 -27.00 -8.10 17.44
CA ASN A 165 -26.68 -7.73 16.06
C ASN A 165 -25.35 -8.33 15.60
N GLY A 166 -24.75 -9.24 16.40
CA GLY A 166 -23.46 -9.83 16.08
C GLY A 166 -22.25 -8.93 16.37
N GLN A 167 -22.40 -7.88 17.19
CA GLN A 167 -21.34 -6.90 17.51
C GLN A 167 -20.11 -7.49 18.24
N LEU A 168 -20.21 -8.72 18.75
CA LEU A 168 -19.09 -9.46 19.32
C LEU A 168 -18.23 -10.16 18.25
N GLY A 169 -18.75 -10.39 17.04
CA GLY A 169 -18.03 -11.02 15.94
C GLY A 169 -17.88 -12.55 16.04
N LEU A 170 -18.53 -13.18 17.02
CA LEU A 170 -18.40 -14.61 17.34
C LEU A 170 -19.29 -15.53 16.49
N GLY A 171 -20.17 -14.97 15.66
CA GLY A 171 -21.20 -15.70 14.90
C GLY A 171 -22.63 -15.36 15.35
N LYS A 172 -23.61 -15.60 14.46
CA LYS A 172 -25.02 -15.21 14.66
C LYS A 172 -25.76 -16.08 15.68
N SER A 173 -25.28 -17.31 15.90
CA SER A 173 -25.83 -18.27 16.86
C SER A 173 -25.33 -18.06 18.29
N GLU A 174 -24.30 -17.23 18.48
CA GLU A 174 -23.69 -17.04 19.80
C GLU A 174 -24.49 -16.03 20.64
N PRO A 175 -24.81 -16.36 21.90
CA PRO A 175 -25.53 -15.45 22.78
C PRO A 175 -24.66 -14.27 23.22
N SER A 176 -25.29 -13.32 23.92
CA SER A 176 -24.54 -12.27 24.63
C SER A 176 -23.61 -12.90 25.68
N SER A 177 -22.41 -12.34 25.85
CA SER A 177 -21.38 -12.94 26.71
C SER A 177 -21.14 -12.12 27.97
N LEU A 178 -21.23 -12.76 29.13
CA LEU A 178 -20.96 -12.15 30.44
C LEU A 178 -19.46 -12.08 30.78
N SER A 179 -18.60 -12.68 29.96
CA SER A 179 -17.15 -12.68 30.16
C SER A 179 -16.41 -12.51 28.83
N PRO A 180 -15.22 -11.90 28.80
CA PRO A 180 -14.38 -11.76 27.62
C PRO A 180 -14.21 -13.09 26.86
N GLN A 181 -14.50 -13.07 25.56
CA GLN A 181 -14.29 -14.20 24.66
C GLN A 181 -13.25 -13.85 23.60
N PRO A 182 -12.32 -14.76 23.28
CA PRO A 182 -11.37 -14.51 22.21
C PRO A 182 -12.07 -14.58 20.84
N LEU A 183 -11.84 -13.54 20.03
CA LEU A 183 -12.31 -13.48 18.65
C LEU A 183 -11.30 -14.15 17.72
N LYS A 184 -11.47 -15.46 17.50
CA LYS A 184 -10.51 -16.29 16.75
C LYS A 184 -10.42 -15.97 15.26
N SER A 185 -11.46 -15.37 14.67
CA SER A 185 -11.54 -15.08 13.23
C SER A 185 -10.52 -14.05 12.73
N LEU A 186 -9.96 -13.22 13.62
CA LEU A 186 -8.89 -12.26 13.30
C LEU A 186 -7.53 -12.68 13.88
N CYS A 187 -7.41 -13.90 14.41
CA CYS A 187 -6.15 -14.40 14.95
C CYS A 187 -5.07 -14.47 13.85
N GLY A 188 -3.85 -14.03 14.17
CA GLY A 188 -2.74 -13.97 13.22
C GLY A 188 -2.68 -12.71 12.35
N ILE A 189 -3.70 -11.85 12.40
CA ILE A 189 -3.66 -10.54 11.74
C ILE A 189 -3.10 -9.51 12.73
N PRO A 190 -1.99 -8.82 12.42
CA PRO A 190 -1.44 -7.81 13.32
C PRO A 190 -2.33 -6.56 13.33
N LEU A 191 -2.98 -6.31 14.47
CA LEU A 191 -3.92 -5.20 14.66
C LEU A 191 -3.21 -3.96 15.24
N ALA A 192 -3.53 -2.80 14.68
CA ALA A 192 -3.03 -1.48 15.08
C ALA A 192 -4.00 -0.75 16.02
N GLN A 193 -5.30 -0.85 15.73
CA GLN A 193 -6.34 -0.09 16.43
C GLN A 193 -7.64 -0.90 16.47
N ILE A 194 -8.38 -0.76 17.56
CA ILE A 194 -9.76 -1.20 17.69
C ILE A 194 -10.69 0.01 17.87
N SER A 195 -11.92 -0.08 17.40
CA SER A 195 -12.96 0.95 17.58
C SER A 195 -14.32 0.29 17.77
N ALA A 196 -15.17 0.86 18.63
CA ALA A 196 -16.52 0.39 18.87
C ALA A 196 -17.50 1.55 18.68
N GLY A 197 -18.53 1.32 17.87
CA GLY A 197 -19.66 2.23 17.74
C GLY A 197 -20.81 1.82 18.65
N GLY A 198 -22.03 2.27 18.34
CA GLY A 198 -23.22 1.93 19.13
C GLY A 198 -23.41 0.41 19.27
N ASP A 199 -23.71 -0.25 18.15
CA ASP A 199 -23.94 -1.71 18.05
C ASP A 199 -23.04 -2.37 16.99
N HIS A 200 -21.88 -1.80 16.72
CA HIS A 200 -20.93 -2.33 15.73
C HIS A 200 -19.49 -2.13 16.19
N SER A 201 -18.56 -2.86 15.59
CA SER A 201 -17.16 -2.93 16.00
C SER A 201 -16.25 -2.95 14.79
N PHE A 202 -15.05 -2.40 14.96
CA PHE A 202 -14.03 -2.32 13.94
C PHE A 202 -12.65 -2.69 14.48
N ALA A 203 -11.83 -3.28 13.60
CA ALA A 203 -10.41 -3.49 13.81
C ALA A 203 -9.63 -3.03 12.58
N LEU A 204 -8.53 -2.31 12.81
CA LEU A 204 -7.60 -1.83 11.80
C LEU A 204 -6.29 -2.61 11.94
N SER A 205 -5.81 -3.19 10.85
CA SER A 205 -4.51 -3.87 10.82
C SER A 205 -3.34 -2.88 10.66
N LEU A 206 -2.13 -3.30 11.03
CA LEU A 206 -0.89 -2.54 10.76
C LEU A 206 -0.65 -2.33 9.25
N SER A 207 -1.23 -3.18 8.39
CA SER A 207 -1.16 -3.02 6.93
C SER A 207 -2.18 -2.00 6.37
N GLY A 208 -3.08 -1.46 7.20
CA GLY A 208 -4.14 -0.55 6.79
C GLY A 208 -5.42 -1.24 6.30
N ALA A 209 -5.56 -2.55 6.51
CA ALA A 209 -6.79 -3.29 6.23
C ALA A 209 -7.81 -3.04 7.35
N VAL A 210 -9.07 -2.83 6.97
CA VAL A 210 -10.15 -2.49 7.90
C VAL A 210 -11.16 -3.64 7.94
N PHE A 211 -11.49 -4.10 9.14
CA PHE A 211 -12.48 -5.14 9.38
C PHE A 211 -13.61 -4.59 10.23
N GLY A 212 -14.86 -4.81 9.82
CA GLY A 212 -16.06 -4.32 10.50
C GLY A 212 -17.08 -5.44 10.71
N TRP A 213 -17.80 -5.41 11.83
CA TRP A 213 -18.88 -6.35 12.16
C TRP A 213 -19.88 -5.75 13.13
N GLY A 214 -21.03 -6.40 13.30
CA GLY A 214 -22.17 -5.97 14.08
C GLY A 214 -23.31 -5.43 13.22
N ARG A 215 -24.03 -4.46 13.78
CA ARG A 215 -25.19 -3.84 13.15
C ARG A 215 -24.81 -3.06 11.89
N ASN A 216 -25.60 -3.20 10.83
CA ASN A 216 -25.41 -2.56 9.54
C ASN A 216 -26.70 -1.97 8.94
N SER A 217 -27.78 -1.83 9.72
CA SER A 217 -29.08 -1.37 9.23
C SER A 217 -29.10 0.00 8.52
N ALA A 218 -28.02 0.79 8.63
CA ALA A 218 -27.84 2.07 7.94
C ALA A 218 -26.60 2.09 7.05
N GLY A 219 -25.97 0.93 6.79
CA GLY A 219 -24.75 0.83 6.00
C GLY A 219 -23.46 1.21 6.75
N GLN A 220 -23.48 1.28 8.08
CA GLN A 220 -22.36 1.73 8.91
C GLN A 220 -21.11 0.82 8.88
N LEU A 221 -21.22 -0.37 8.30
CA LEU A 221 -20.07 -1.24 8.04
C LEU A 221 -19.36 -0.93 6.71
N GLY A 222 -19.98 -0.18 5.80
CA GLY A 222 -19.36 0.21 4.53
C GLY A 222 -19.21 -0.93 3.52
N LEU A 223 -20.09 -1.93 3.57
CA LEU A 223 -20.02 -3.16 2.76
C LEU A 223 -20.88 -3.13 1.48
N ASN A 224 -21.46 -1.97 1.15
CA ASN A 224 -22.41 -1.79 0.04
C ASN A 224 -23.76 -2.52 0.23
N ASP A 225 -24.19 -2.69 1.46
CA ASP A 225 -25.50 -3.23 1.83
C ASP A 225 -25.86 -2.82 3.26
N GLU A 226 -27.04 -3.23 3.70
CA GLU A 226 -27.59 -2.91 5.03
C GLU A 226 -27.75 -4.15 5.93
N GLN A 227 -27.05 -5.25 5.64
CA GLN A 227 -27.19 -6.51 6.39
C GLN A 227 -26.23 -6.59 7.57
N ASP A 228 -26.71 -6.95 8.76
CA ASP A 228 -25.86 -7.15 9.93
C ASP A 228 -24.82 -8.26 9.68
N ARG A 229 -23.60 -8.07 10.19
CA ARG A 229 -22.50 -9.06 10.07
C ARG A 229 -22.12 -9.59 11.44
N ALA A 230 -22.40 -10.85 11.70
CA ALA A 230 -22.05 -11.46 12.98
C ALA A 230 -20.59 -11.95 13.07
N VAL A 231 -19.79 -11.73 12.03
CA VAL A 231 -18.35 -12.03 11.99
C VAL A 231 -17.59 -10.89 11.31
N PRO A 232 -16.31 -10.64 11.67
CA PRO A 232 -15.46 -9.65 11.02
C PRO A 232 -15.43 -9.78 9.51
N CYS A 233 -15.81 -8.71 8.81
CA CYS A 233 -15.83 -8.63 7.36
C CYS A 233 -14.84 -7.57 6.89
N HIS A 234 -14.04 -7.88 5.87
CA HIS A 234 -13.06 -6.95 5.31
C HIS A 234 -13.72 -5.92 4.38
N ILE A 235 -13.51 -4.63 4.65
CA ILE A 235 -14.06 -3.53 3.85
C ILE A 235 -13.15 -3.29 2.63
N LYS A 236 -13.46 -3.99 1.53
CA LYS A 236 -12.64 -3.98 0.30
C LYS A 236 -12.40 -2.58 -0.27
N PHE A 237 -13.36 -1.66 -0.13
CA PHE A 237 -13.27 -0.30 -0.65
C PHE A 237 -12.10 0.50 -0.04
N LEU A 238 -11.77 0.25 1.23
CA LEU A 238 -10.71 0.98 1.94
C LEU A 238 -9.31 0.38 1.72
N ARG A 239 -9.19 -0.77 1.04
CA ARG A 239 -7.93 -1.51 0.86
C ARG A 239 -6.81 -0.68 0.23
N SER A 240 -7.15 0.15 -0.76
CA SER A 240 -6.18 1.00 -1.48
C SER A 240 -5.98 2.38 -0.86
N GLN A 241 -6.75 2.72 0.18
CA GLN A 241 -6.81 4.07 0.74
C GLN A 241 -5.78 4.33 1.85
N LYS A 242 -5.06 3.29 2.31
CA LYS A 242 -4.05 3.39 3.39
C LYS A 242 -4.63 4.05 4.65
N VAL A 243 -5.72 3.47 5.16
CA VAL A 243 -6.37 3.93 6.39
C VAL A 243 -5.40 3.80 7.57
N VAL A 244 -5.33 4.82 8.40
CA VAL A 244 -4.47 4.90 9.59
C VAL A 244 -5.25 5.05 10.88
N TYR A 245 -6.53 5.46 10.81
CA TYR A 245 -7.37 5.62 11.98
C TYR A 245 -8.84 5.40 11.66
N ILE A 246 -9.57 4.76 12.57
CA ILE A 246 -11.03 4.59 12.52
C ILE A 246 -11.65 5.22 13.76
N SER A 247 -12.77 5.92 13.58
CA SER A 247 -13.62 6.40 14.66
C SER A 247 -15.07 6.02 14.38
N CYS A 248 -15.75 5.44 15.36
CA CYS A 248 -17.13 5.00 15.23
C CYS A 248 -18.06 5.90 16.04
N GLY A 249 -19.17 6.32 15.44
CA GLY A 249 -20.31 6.90 16.14
C GLY A 249 -21.36 5.85 16.48
N GLU A 250 -22.59 6.28 16.77
CA GLU A 250 -23.65 5.33 17.12
C GLU A 250 -24.07 4.47 15.92
N GLU A 251 -24.35 5.12 14.80
CA GLU A 251 -24.83 4.49 13.55
C GLU A 251 -24.03 4.94 12.32
N HIS A 252 -22.83 5.49 12.51
CA HIS A 252 -21.93 5.88 11.42
C HIS A 252 -20.47 5.60 11.77
N THR A 253 -19.62 5.55 10.75
CA THR A 253 -18.18 5.30 10.87
C THR A 253 -17.41 6.32 10.04
N ALA A 254 -16.28 6.77 10.58
CA ALA A 254 -15.33 7.62 9.89
C ALA A 254 -13.95 6.93 9.80
N ALA A 255 -13.33 7.00 8.63
CA ALA A 255 -11.99 6.47 8.37
C ALA A 255 -11.07 7.59 7.88
N LEU A 256 -9.89 7.67 8.48
CA LEU A 256 -8.85 8.64 8.14
C LEU A 256 -7.69 7.94 7.44
N THR A 257 -7.27 8.48 6.30
CA THR A 257 -6.16 7.97 5.51
C THR A 257 -4.84 8.66 5.84
N LYS A 258 -3.71 8.02 5.47
CA LYS A 258 -2.36 8.54 5.74
C LYS A 258 -2.06 9.91 5.10
N ASP A 259 -2.69 10.19 3.96
CA ASP A 259 -2.64 11.44 3.22
C ASP A 259 -3.66 12.49 3.70
N GLY A 260 -4.38 12.21 4.79
CA GLY A 260 -5.31 13.15 5.42
C GLY A 260 -6.70 13.21 4.77
N GLY A 261 -7.05 12.21 3.96
CA GLY A 261 -8.40 12.03 3.43
C GLY A 261 -9.37 11.49 4.48
N LEU A 262 -10.56 12.08 4.54
CA LEU A 262 -11.65 11.64 5.43
C LEU A 262 -12.75 10.94 4.64
N PHE A 263 -13.06 9.71 5.03
CA PHE A 263 -14.19 8.93 4.52
C PHE A 263 -15.21 8.73 5.63
N THR A 264 -16.50 8.86 5.31
CA THR A 264 -17.62 8.64 6.23
C THR A 264 -18.70 7.80 5.56
N PHE A 265 -19.33 6.92 6.34
CA PHE A 265 -20.38 6.00 5.89
C PHE A 265 -21.30 5.59 7.04
N GLY A 266 -22.49 5.11 6.72
CA GLY A 266 -23.56 4.78 7.67
C GLY A 266 -24.74 5.74 7.61
N ASN A 267 -25.36 6.01 8.78
CA ASN A 267 -26.53 6.87 8.89
C ASN A 267 -26.18 8.33 8.57
N GLY A 268 -26.94 8.97 7.67
CA GLY A 268 -26.77 10.38 7.29
C GLY A 268 -27.87 11.33 7.76
N ALA A 269 -28.91 10.84 8.46
CA ALA A 269 -30.15 11.58 8.73
C ALA A 269 -29.98 12.90 9.50
N ARG A 270 -28.84 13.12 10.19
CA ARG A 270 -28.52 14.35 10.93
C ARG A 270 -27.35 15.13 10.32
N GLY A 271 -26.81 14.69 9.18
CA GLY A 271 -25.64 15.30 8.54
C GLY A 271 -24.30 14.80 9.07
N GLN A 272 -24.28 13.75 9.89
CA GLN A 272 -23.08 13.25 10.57
C GLN A 272 -22.00 12.69 9.64
N LEU A 273 -22.34 12.52 8.36
CA LEU A 273 -21.43 12.10 7.30
C LEU A 273 -20.76 13.28 6.57
N GLY A 274 -21.38 14.47 6.56
CA GLY A 274 -20.77 15.67 5.97
C GLY A 274 -20.84 15.76 4.44
N HIS A 275 -21.82 15.11 3.78
CA HIS A 275 -21.87 14.92 2.32
C HIS A 275 -22.91 15.78 1.59
N ASP A 276 -23.37 16.88 2.17
CA ASP A 276 -24.39 17.69 1.47
C ASP A 276 -25.81 17.12 1.61
N SER A 277 -26.01 16.11 2.47
CA SER A 277 -27.11 15.15 2.32
C SER A 277 -27.56 14.54 3.64
N THR A 278 -28.81 14.08 3.65
CA THR A 278 -29.42 13.30 4.75
C THR A 278 -29.52 11.81 4.46
N ASN A 279 -29.05 11.37 3.29
CA ASN A 279 -29.10 9.97 2.88
C ASN A 279 -28.05 9.14 3.65
N ASN A 280 -28.38 7.87 3.88
CA ASN A 280 -27.40 6.90 4.35
C ASN A 280 -26.39 6.58 3.24
N GLU A 281 -25.16 6.30 3.63
CA GLU A 281 -24.08 5.93 2.71
C GLU A 281 -23.61 4.51 3.05
N PRO A 282 -24.03 3.47 2.30
CA PRO A 282 -23.65 2.08 2.55
C PRO A 282 -22.23 1.75 2.11
N LEU A 283 -21.55 2.68 1.44
CA LEU A 283 -20.16 2.59 1.04
C LEU A 283 -19.36 3.77 1.61
N PRO A 284 -18.07 3.58 1.94
CA PRO A 284 -17.21 4.69 2.36
C PRO A 284 -17.16 5.78 1.29
N ARG A 285 -17.68 6.96 1.61
CA ARG A 285 -17.66 8.13 0.73
C ARG A 285 -16.72 9.19 1.29
N ARG A 286 -15.90 9.78 0.42
CA ARG A 286 -14.97 10.85 0.80
C ARG A 286 -15.75 12.15 1.05
N VAL A 287 -15.42 12.86 2.13
CA VAL A 287 -15.98 14.19 2.44
C VAL A 287 -15.31 15.24 1.54
N LEU A 288 -16.06 15.80 0.58
CA LEU A 288 -15.50 16.62 -0.50
C LEU A 288 -15.10 18.02 -0.03
N GLU A 289 -15.80 18.56 0.94
CA GLU A 289 -15.59 19.90 1.50
C GLU A 289 -14.24 20.03 2.23
N LEU A 290 -13.64 18.90 2.61
CA LEU A 290 -12.28 18.84 3.18
C LEU A 290 -11.23 18.39 2.15
N MET A 291 -11.60 18.26 0.87
CA MET A 291 -10.67 17.88 -0.19
C MET A 291 -9.61 18.97 -0.39
N GLY A 292 -8.34 18.57 -0.50
CA GLY A 292 -7.19 19.49 -0.57
C GLY A 292 -6.69 19.95 0.80
N THR A 293 -7.36 19.60 1.89
CA THR A 293 -6.84 19.77 3.26
C THR A 293 -6.34 18.44 3.81
N GLU A 294 -5.32 18.50 4.67
CA GLU A 294 -4.81 17.31 5.36
C GLU A 294 -5.45 17.21 6.74
N VAL A 295 -6.46 16.34 6.87
CA VAL A 295 -7.05 16.02 8.19
C VAL A 295 -6.06 15.15 8.98
N SER A 296 -5.83 15.47 10.25
CA SER A 296 -4.89 14.72 11.10
C SER A 296 -5.53 13.97 12.26
N GLN A 297 -6.72 14.41 12.69
CA GLN A 297 -7.48 13.77 13.77
C GLN A 297 -8.96 13.80 13.45
N ILE A 298 -9.66 12.74 13.86
CA ILE A 298 -11.11 12.63 13.78
C ILE A 298 -11.67 12.09 15.08
N ALA A 299 -12.88 12.50 15.44
CA ALA A 299 -13.62 11.97 16.57
C ALA A 299 -15.13 11.95 16.27
N CYS A 300 -15.73 10.77 16.32
CA CYS A 300 -17.17 10.57 16.18
C CYS A 300 -17.84 10.55 17.56
N GLY A 301 -18.92 11.32 17.71
CA GLY A 301 -19.86 11.18 18.81
C GLY A 301 -21.09 10.38 18.39
N ARG A 302 -22.20 10.51 19.11
CA ARG A 302 -23.43 9.77 18.80
C ARG A 302 -23.94 10.02 17.39
N HIS A 303 -24.10 11.30 17.05
CA HIS A 303 -24.66 11.75 15.76
C HIS A 303 -23.89 12.94 15.20
N HIS A 304 -22.60 13.08 15.50
CA HIS A 304 -21.75 14.15 14.98
C HIS A 304 -20.32 13.68 14.80
N THR A 305 -19.56 14.42 14.01
CA THR A 305 -18.16 14.12 13.68
C THR A 305 -17.35 15.42 13.77
N LEU A 306 -16.18 15.33 14.41
CA LEU A 306 -15.17 16.39 14.44
C LEU A 306 -13.95 15.97 13.62
N ALA A 307 -13.33 16.93 12.93
CA ALA A 307 -12.11 16.75 12.16
C ALA A 307 -11.14 17.91 12.38
N PHE A 308 -9.86 17.62 12.68
CA PHE A 308 -8.83 18.65 12.87
C PHE A 308 -7.93 18.77 11.64
N VAL A 309 -7.70 20.00 11.18
CA VAL A 309 -6.84 20.34 10.04
C VAL A 309 -5.65 21.18 10.51
N PRO A 310 -4.44 20.60 10.67
CA PRO A 310 -3.28 21.29 11.23
C PRO A 310 -2.83 22.52 10.45
N SER A 311 -2.93 22.49 9.11
CA SER A 311 -2.49 23.60 8.26
C SER A 311 -3.23 24.90 8.53
N THR A 312 -4.49 24.80 8.98
CA THR A 312 -5.33 25.96 9.33
C THR A 312 -5.44 26.18 10.83
N GLY A 313 -5.10 25.18 11.65
CA GLY A 313 -5.37 25.19 13.08
C GLY A 313 -6.86 25.11 13.43
N LEU A 314 -7.73 24.83 12.45
CA LEU A 314 -9.17 24.77 12.63
C LEU A 314 -9.66 23.35 12.92
N VAL A 315 -10.69 23.27 13.76
CA VAL A 315 -11.50 22.07 13.96
C VAL A 315 -12.79 22.27 13.18
N TYR A 316 -13.16 21.31 12.34
CA TYR A 316 -14.43 21.26 11.63
C TYR A 316 -15.38 20.30 12.34
N ALA A 317 -16.67 20.64 12.34
CA ALA A 317 -17.73 19.87 12.96
C ALA A 317 -18.92 19.74 12.01
N PHE A 318 -19.54 18.57 11.98
CA PHE A 318 -20.75 18.29 11.21
C PHE A 318 -21.62 17.22 11.87
N GLY A 319 -22.93 17.25 11.59
CA GLY A 319 -23.93 16.37 12.18
C GLY A 319 -24.97 17.07 13.05
N CYS A 320 -25.49 16.32 14.03
CA CYS A 320 -26.50 16.79 14.98
C CYS A 320 -25.95 17.91 15.86
N ASN A 321 -26.75 18.95 16.09
CA ASN A 321 -26.39 20.07 16.96
C ASN A 321 -27.51 20.46 17.93
N ALA A 322 -28.39 19.51 18.26
CA ALA A 322 -29.54 19.76 19.12
C ALA A 322 -29.14 20.24 20.54
N GLN A 323 -27.96 19.83 21.01
CA GLN A 323 -27.40 20.16 22.33
C GLN A 323 -26.15 21.02 22.23
N GLY A 324 -25.84 21.59 21.06
CA GLY A 324 -24.65 22.42 20.87
C GLY A 324 -23.36 21.64 20.64
N GLN A 325 -23.41 20.30 20.44
CA GLN A 325 -22.23 19.44 20.34
C GLN A 325 -21.27 19.75 19.18
N LEU A 326 -21.69 20.59 18.21
CA LEU A 326 -20.83 21.07 17.14
C LEU A 326 -20.00 22.31 17.52
N GLY A 327 -20.36 23.04 18.57
CA GLY A 327 -19.59 24.20 19.04
C GLY A 327 -19.66 25.42 18.10
N LEU A 328 -20.74 25.56 17.32
CA LEU A 328 -20.92 26.62 16.31
C LEU A 328 -21.55 27.91 16.85
N GLY A 329 -22.02 27.92 18.10
CA GLY A 329 -22.76 29.03 18.71
C GLY A 329 -24.20 29.18 18.24
N THR A 330 -24.65 28.32 17.31
CA THR A 330 -26.00 28.34 16.75
C THR A 330 -26.74 27.04 17.04
N LYS A 331 -28.08 27.09 16.95
CA LYS A 331 -28.94 25.90 16.92
C LYS A 331 -29.15 25.50 15.47
N GLY A 332 -28.92 24.23 15.15
CA GLY A 332 -29.11 23.70 13.80
C GLY A 332 -28.03 22.69 13.43
N ASN A 333 -28.46 21.57 12.86
CA ASN A 333 -27.56 20.53 12.37
C ASN A 333 -26.73 21.07 11.20
N ALA A 334 -25.52 20.53 11.01
CA ALA A 334 -24.66 20.88 9.90
C ALA A 334 -24.49 19.66 8.97
N MET A 335 -24.88 19.81 7.70
CA MET A 335 -24.77 18.74 6.69
C MET A 335 -23.41 18.73 5.98
N ILE A 336 -22.62 19.79 6.17
CA ILE A 336 -21.24 19.94 5.71
C ILE A 336 -20.32 20.27 6.89
N PRO A 337 -19.00 20.00 6.77
CA PRO A 337 -18.01 20.43 7.74
C PRO A 337 -17.99 21.95 7.93
N LEU A 338 -18.27 22.42 9.15
CA LEU A 338 -18.21 23.84 9.52
C LEU A 338 -17.16 24.09 10.62
N PRO A 339 -16.41 25.21 10.56
CA PRO A 339 -15.39 25.51 11.56
C PRO A 339 -16.01 25.80 12.93
N VAL A 340 -15.48 25.12 13.97
CA VAL A 340 -15.83 25.33 15.38
C VAL A 340 -15.36 26.72 15.82
N ARG A 341 -16.20 27.46 16.53
CA ARG A 341 -15.90 28.82 17.00
C ARG A 341 -15.10 28.82 18.29
N ASN A 342 -14.41 29.92 18.59
CA ASN A 342 -13.86 30.21 19.92
C ASN A 342 -12.96 29.11 20.53
N ILE A 343 -12.19 28.41 19.69
CA ILE A 343 -11.23 27.37 20.08
C ILE A 343 -9.95 27.93 20.74
N GLN A 344 -9.79 29.25 20.82
CA GLN A 344 -8.72 29.91 21.58
C GLN A 344 -9.25 30.38 22.94
N PRO A 345 -8.55 30.09 24.05
CA PRO A 345 -9.01 30.48 25.38
C PRO A 345 -9.04 32.02 25.54
N PRO A 346 -10.07 32.59 26.19
CA PRO A 346 -10.28 34.05 26.28
C PRO A 346 -9.28 34.80 27.17
N PHE A 347 -8.31 34.13 27.81
CA PHE A 347 -7.35 34.72 28.76
C PHE A 347 -5.93 34.92 28.20
N LEU A 348 -5.77 35.03 26.88
CA LEU A 348 -4.45 35.18 26.25
C LEU A 348 -3.89 36.59 26.45
N THR A 349 -2.88 36.73 27.32
CA THR A 349 -1.83 37.74 27.16
C THR A 349 -1.02 37.43 25.89
N GLN A 350 -0.61 38.45 25.13
CA GLN A 350 -0.06 38.41 23.75
C GLN A 350 1.13 37.44 23.44
N ASN A 351 1.59 36.59 24.37
CA ASN A 351 2.81 35.77 24.22
C ASN A 351 2.66 34.25 24.38
N ASP A 352 1.48 33.70 24.68
CA ASP A 352 1.31 32.24 24.85
C ASP A 352 0.70 31.58 23.60
N GLN A 353 1.46 30.68 22.94
CA GLN A 353 0.99 29.87 21.82
C GLN A 353 0.54 28.49 22.30
N TYR A 354 -0.69 28.10 21.93
CA TYR A 354 -1.28 26.79 22.24
C TYR A 354 -1.45 25.97 20.97
N SER A 355 -1.25 24.65 21.05
CA SER A 355 -1.52 23.71 19.98
C SER A 355 -2.60 22.70 20.40
N ILE A 356 -3.37 22.22 19.42
CA ILE A 356 -4.38 21.19 19.62
C ILE A 356 -3.68 19.84 19.78
N SER A 357 -3.91 19.16 20.90
CA SER A 357 -3.32 17.84 21.16
C SER A 357 -4.26 16.69 20.78
N ARG A 358 -5.52 16.72 21.24
CA ARG A 358 -6.50 15.64 21.00
C ARG A 358 -7.94 16.15 20.89
N LEU A 359 -8.70 15.54 19.98
CA LEU A 359 -10.16 15.62 19.89
C LEU A 359 -10.83 14.44 20.58
N HIS A 360 -11.90 14.70 21.32
CA HIS A 360 -12.74 13.67 21.95
C HIS A 360 -14.22 14.00 21.81
N CYS A 361 -15.02 13.00 21.48
CA CYS A 361 -16.47 13.11 21.36
C CYS A 361 -17.13 12.04 22.23
N GLY A 362 -18.25 12.40 22.87
CA GLY A 362 -19.11 11.47 23.58
C GLY A 362 -20.46 11.32 22.92
N GLY A 363 -21.48 11.02 23.72
CA GLY A 363 -22.87 10.98 23.26
C GLY A 363 -23.26 12.27 22.56
N ASP A 364 -23.59 13.31 23.35
CA ASP A 364 -24.01 14.61 22.82
C ASP A 364 -23.09 15.75 23.28
N HIS A 365 -21.82 15.47 23.52
CA HIS A 365 -20.82 16.46 23.95
C HIS A 365 -19.43 16.19 23.37
N SER A 366 -18.59 17.21 23.40
CA SER A 366 -17.28 17.23 22.74
C SER A 366 -16.25 17.93 23.63
N CYS A 367 -15.02 17.45 23.58
CA CYS A 367 -13.88 17.96 24.35
C CYS A 367 -12.66 18.12 23.45
N LEU A 368 -11.88 19.17 23.71
CA LEU A 368 -10.65 19.50 23.02
C LEU A 368 -9.55 19.74 24.06
N VAL A 369 -8.46 18.98 23.94
CA VAL A 369 -7.29 19.15 24.80
C VAL A 369 -6.27 20.02 24.07
N LEU A 370 -5.71 21.00 24.79
CA LEU A 370 -4.72 21.96 24.28
C LEU A 370 -3.43 21.83 25.09
N THR A 371 -2.29 21.93 24.42
CA THR A 371 -0.96 21.90 25.04
C THR A 371 -0.28 23.27 24.88
N ARG A 372 0.43 23.72 25.92
CA ARG A 372 1.18 24.99 25.95
C ARG A 372 2.64 24.75 25.55
N GLY A 373 3.15 25.40 24.51
CA GLY A 373 4.56 25.25 24.09
C GLY A 373 4.98 26.09 22.87
N LYS A 374 6.26 26.49 22.81
CA LYS A 374 6.88 27.14 21.63
C LYS A 374 6.85 26.18 20.45
N THR A 375 6.42 26.66 19.28
CA THR A 375 6.33 25.89 18.04
C THR A 375 7.65 25.18 17.67
N HIS A 376 7.71 23.89 17.93
CA HIS A 376 8.17 22.94 16.92
C HIS A 376 6.91 22.25 16.39
N LEU A 377 6.59 22.47 15.11
CA LEU A 377 5.64 21.65 14.36
C LEU A 377 6.22 20.23 14.25
N VAL A 378 6.15 19.46 15.33
CA VAL A 378 6.22 18.01 15.24
C VAL A 378 4.86 17.61 14.68
N LEU A 379 4.83 17.24 13.41
CA LEU A 379 3.72 16.51 12.79
C LEU A 379 3.51 15.21 13.58
N THR A 380 2.78 15.29 14.69
CA THR A 380 2.31 14.11 15.41
C THR A 380 1.18 13.52 14.57
N ARG A 381 1.55 12.76 13.53
CA ARG A 381 0.64 11.74 12.99
C ARG A 381 0.30 10.83 14.16
N VAL A 382 -0.99 10.59 14.38
CA VAL A 382 -1.49 9.67 15.41
C VAL A 382 -0.92 8.29 15.12
N TYR A 383 0.20 7.95 15.76
CA TYR A 383 0.50 6.57 16.13
C TYR A 383 -0.18 6.36 17.47
N VAL A 384 -1.18 5.47 17.50
CA VAL A 384 -1.67 4.94 18.76
C VAL A 384 -0.48 4.30 19.45
N HIS A 385 -0.15 4.78 20.65
CA HIS A 385 0.88 4.25 21.52
C HIS A 385 0.70 2.73 21.71
N THR A 386 1.54 1.93 21.05
CA THR A 386 2.01 0.67 21.63
C THR A 386 3.22 0.99 22.48
N GLN A 387 3.10 0.80 23.79
CA GLN A 387 4.14 1.03 24.80
C GLN A 387 5.56 0.61 24.34
N GLU A 388 6.39 1.60 24.03
CA GLU A 388 7.84 1.60 24.25
C GLU A 388 8.24 3.00 24.73
N GLU A 389 7.88 3.33 25.98
CA GLU A 389 8.48 4.46 26.70
C GLU A 389 9.06 3.94 28.02
N HIS A 390 10.32 3.51 27.96
CA HIS A 390 11.25 3.65 29.09
C HIS A 390 12.63 3.94 28.50
N LEU A 391 12.94 5.24 28.37
CA LEU A 391 14.25 5.90 28.48
C LEU A 391 14.26 7.19 27.65
N PHE A 392 13.55 8.21 28.11
CA PHE A 392 13.90 9.60 27.78
C PHE A 392 13.91 10.41 29.07
N GLY A 393 15.07 10.47 29.70
CA GLY A 393 15.38 11.48 30.70
C GLY A 393 15.55 12.82 30.01
N TYR A 394 14.94 13.85 30.59
CA TYR A 394 15.15 15.25 30.24
C TYR A 394 16.65 15.60 30.21
N CYS A 395 17.13 16.18 29.10
CA CYS A 395 18.36 16.99 29.09
C CYS A 395 18.30 18.08 28.01
N HIS A 396 18.59 19.32 28.42
CA HIS A 396 18.92 20.46 27.57
C HIS A 396 20.23 20.19 26.78
N PRO A 397 20.56 20.97 25.74
CA PRO A 397 21.51 20.57 24.70
C PRO A 397 22.94 20.65 25.21
N VAL A 398 23.71 19.55 25.11
CA VAL A 398 25.15 19.45 24.80
C VAL A 398 25.51 17.94 24.78
N CYS A 399 26.23 17.50 23.73
CA CYS A 399 26.91 16.20 23.56
C CYS A 399 26.06 14.91 23.56
N VAL A 400 25.91 14.29 22.37
CA VAL A 400 25.37 12.94 22.21
C VAL A 400 26.51 11.91 22.39
N CYS A 401 26.51 11.20 23.52
CA CYS A 401 27.17 9.90 23.66
C CYS A 401 26.17 8.81 23.24
N VAL A 402 26.53 7.97 22.27
CA VAL A 402 25.73 6.79 21.89
C VAL A 402 26.27 5.57 22.63
N CYS A 403 25.49 5.02 23.56
CA CYS A 403 25.71 3.67 24.09
C CYS A 403 25.17 2.65 23.08
N VAL A 404 26.04 1.77 22.58
CA VAL A 404 25.65 0.61 21.76
C VAL A 404 25.52 -0.61 22.67
N CYS A 405 24.30 -1.10 22.89
CA CYS A 405 24.07 -2.44 23.44
C CYS A 405 24.18 -3.47 22.30
N VAL A 406 25.23 -4.28 22.31
CA VAL A 406 25.35 -5.45 21.43
C VAL A 406 24.79 -6.66 22.17
N CYS A 407 23.59 -7.12 21.79
CA CYS A 407 23.09 -8.43 22.21
C CYS A 407 23.72 -9.51 21.31
N VAL A 408 24.69 -10.26 21.83
CA VAL A 408 25.11 -11.54 21.24
C VAL A 408 24.41 -12.66 22.02
N CYS A 409 23.44 -13.32 21.39
CA CYS A 409 22.82 -14.52 21.95
C CYS A 409 23.82 -15.69 21.89
N VAL A 410 24.38 -16.06 23.05
CA VAL A 410 24.92 -17.41 23.28
C VAL A 410 24.30 -17.92 24.58
N CYS A 411 23.88 -19.19 24.55
CA CYS A 411 23.11 -19.88 25.57
C CYS A 411 23.62 -19.71 27.02
N VAL A 412 22.66 -19.71 27.95
CA VAL A 412 22.74 -19.83 29.43
C VAL A 412 22.76 -18.50 30.23
N CYS A 413 21.86 -18.44 31.22
CA CYS A 413 21.48 -17.31 32.05
C CYS A 413 22.60 -16.72 32.93
N VAL A 414 22.65 -15.37 32.99
CA VAL A 414 22.84 -14.44 34.14
C VAL A 414 23.57 -13.18 33.64
N CYS A 415 22.88 -12.02 33.60
CA CYS A 415 23.51 -10.72 33.32
C CYS A 415 23.93 -10.02 34.62
N VAL A 416 25.24 -9.78 34.78
CA VAL A 416 25.78 -8.82 35.75
C VAL A 416 26.42 -7.68 34.96
N CYS A 417 25.89 -6.45 35.09
CA CYS A 417 26.45 -5.26 34.45
C CYS A 417 27.56 -4.66 35.32
N VAL A 418 28.76 -4.47 34.75
CA VAL A 418 29.83 -3.63 35.32
C VAL A 418 30.17 -2.55 34.30
N CYS A 419 29.96 -1.28 34.65
CA CYS A 419 30.33 -0.11 33.85
C CYS A 419 31.74 0.38 34.22
N VAL A 420 32.61 0.59 33.24
CA VAL A 420 33.87 1.34 33.42
C VAL A 420 33.87 2.53 32.46
N CYS A 421 33.83 3.75 33.01
CA CYS A 421 33.98 5.00 32.27
C CYS A 421 35.45 5.45 32.30
N VAL A 422 36.02 5.76 31.13
CA VAL A 422 37.30 6.50 31.04
C VAL A 422 36.99 7.89 30.48
N CYS A 423 37.02 8.91 31.33
CA CYS A 423 36.98 10.31 30.93
C CYS A 423 38.39 10.79 30.58
N VAL A 424 38.60 11.29 29.36
CA VAL A 424 39.76 12.13 29.02
C VAL A 424 39.29 13.59 29.01
N CYS A 425 39.72 14.36 30.01
CA CYS A 425 39.50 15.80 30.05
C CYS A 425 40.58 16.49 29.20
N VAL A 426 40.18 17.24 28.17
CA VAL A 426 41.04 18.24 27.53
C VAL A 426 40.51 19.61 27.92
N HIS A 427 41.22 20.28 28.83
CA HIS A 427 41.02 21.70 29.09
C HIS A 427 41.67 22.51 27.97
N THR A 428 40.89 23.27 27.20
CA THR A 428 41.43 24.42 26.47
C THR A 428 40.50 25.62 26.64
N GLN A 429 41.00 26.62 27.37
CA GLN A 429 40.52 28.00 27.31
C GLN A 429 40.81 28.54 25.91
N GLY A 430 39.81 29.01 25.17
CA GLY A 430 39.99 29.63 23.85
C GLY A 430 38.79 30.48 23.45
N CYS A 431 39.06 31.63 22.83
CA CYS A 431 38.08 32.60 22.31
C CYS A 431 37.11 31.99 21.28
N PRO A 432 35.93 32.59 21.03
CA PRO A 432 34.97 32.09 20.05
C PRO A 432 35.55 32.08 18.63
N GLU A 433 35.37 30.97 17.91
CA GLU A 433 35.89 30.77 16.54
C GLU A 433 35.11 31.60 15.49
N ASP A 434 35.86 32.15 14.53
CA ASP A 434 35.34 32.89 13.37
C ASP A 434 35.15 31.92 12.18
N PHE A 435 33.91 31.62 11.83
CA PHE A 435 33.52 30.70 10.75
C PHE A 435 33.78 31.23 9.32
N ARG A 436 34.51 32.34 9.15
CA ARG A 436 34.86 32.90 7.83
C ARG A 436 36.22 32.45 7.29
N SER A 437 37.00 31.70 8.06
CA SER A 437 38.25 31.07 7.60
C SER A 437 38.11 29.56 7.62
N ILE A 438 38.17 28.92 6.45
CA ILE A 438 38.15 27.46 6.30
C ILE A 438 39.50 26.90 6.80
N ASN A 439 39.48 26.16 7.90
CA ASN A 439 40.66 25.49 8.45
C ASN A 439 40.96 24.23 7.61
N THR A 440 42.03 24.26 6.81
CA THR A 440 42.43 23.20 5.87
C THR A 440 42.92 21.90 6.54
N SER A 441 43.03 21.87 7.87
CA SER A 441 43.39 20.66 8.64
C SER A 441 42.21 19.74 8.98
N ASN A 442 40.96 20.18 8.79
CA ASN A 442 39.74 19.43 9.10
C ASN A 442 38.91 19.04 7.85
N SER A 443 39.49 19.06 6.65
CA SER A 443 38.77 18.76 5.40
C SER A 443 38.70 17.26 5.09
N ILE A 444 37.56 16.80 4.56
CA ILE A 444 37.38 15.43 4.05
C ILE A 444 38.33 15.21 2.84
N SER A 445 39.16 14.17 2.91
CA SER A 445 40.07 13.80 1.82
C SER A 445 39.32 13.22 0.62
N LEU A 446 39.59 13.75 -0.57
CA LEU A 446 38.98 13.30 -1.83
C LEU A 446 39.78 12.14 -2.46
N ILE A 447 39.08 11.08 -2.86
CA ILE A 447 39.59 9.94 -3.61
C ILE A 447 39.53 10.29 -5.10
N ASN A 448 40.66 10.75 -5.63
CA ASN A 448 40.83 11.07 -7.04
C ASN A 448 42.13 10.45 -7.58
N LYS A 449 42.37 10.60 -8.89
CA LYS A 449 43.55 10.05 -9.56
C LYS A 449 44.88 10.47 -8.91
N ASP A 450 44.98 11.70 -8.44
CA ASP A 450 46.21 12.22 -7.82
C ASP A 450 46.46 11.61 -6.45
N SER A 451 45.41 11.41 -5.65
CA SER A 451 45.46 10.71 -4.37
C SER A 451 45.84 9.23 -4.57
N LEU A 452 45.26 8.55 -5.56
CA LEU A 452 45.65 7.17 -5.92
C LEU A 452 47.12 7.08 -6.33
N ASN A 453 47.63 8.04 -7.11
CA ASN A 453 49.03 8.08 -7.51
C ASN A 453 49.97 8.30 -6.32
N SER A 454 49.60 9.20 -5.40
CA SER A 454 50.34 9.43 -4.16
C SER A 454 50.40 8.17 -3.29
N TRP A 455 49.26 7.52 -3.07
CA TRP A 455 49.20 6.27 -2.29
C TRP A 455 49.97 5.14 -2.97
N ARG A 456 49.90 5.04 -4.31
CA ARG A 456 50.67 4.06 -5.08
C ARG A 456 52.18 4.24 -4.87
N LEU A 457 52.69 5.46 -4.95
CA LEU A 457 54.12 5.74 -4.74
C LEU A 457 54.53 5.42 -3.29
N LYS A 458 53.72 5.82 -2.30
CA LYS A 458 53.95 5.50 -0.89
C LYS A 458 54.00 3.99 -0.59
N LEU A 459 53.14 3.21 -1.25
CA LEU A 459 53.10 1.74 -1.16
C LEU A 459 54.22 1.03 -1.94
N LEU A 460 54.93 1.73 -2.83
CA LEU A 460 56.11 1.24 -3.53
C LEU A 460 57.39 1.51 -2.72
N ASP A 461 57.46 2.67 -2.07
CA ASP A 461 58.67 3.16 -1.38
C ASP A 461 58.80 2.67 0.08
N THR A 462 57.74 2.14 0.70
CA THR A 462 57.74 1.83 2.15
C THR A 462 56.97 0.55 2.48
N THR A 463 57.54 -0.31 3.33
CA THR A 463 56.88 -1.50 3.94
C THR A 463 56.20 -1.17 5.28
N ASP A 464 55.98 0.11 5.59
CA ASP A 464 55.46 0.56 6.87
C ASP A 464 53.96 0.25 7.04
N SER A 465 53.64 -0.44 8.13
CA SER A 465 52.26 -0.82 8.46
C SER A 465 51.36 0.38 8.80
N SER A 466 51.95 1.48 9.30
CA SER A 466 51.24 2.72 9.65
C SER A 466 50.62 3.40 8.43
N ILE A 467 51.41 3.60 7.36
CA ILE A 467 50.94 4.22 6.11
C ILE A 467 49.85 3.37 5.45
N THR A 468 49.98 2.05 5.54
CA THR A 468 48.97 1.11 5.01
C THR A 468 47.65 1.25 5.78
N ASN A 469 47.70 1.38 7.11
CA ASN A 469 46.52 1.60 7.94
C ASN A 469 45.85 2.96 7.67
N ASP A 470 46.64 4.02 7.42
CA ASP A 470 46.10 5.34 7.07
C ASP A 470 45.33 5.30 5.73
N ILE A 471 45.86 4.58 4.73
CA ILE A 471 45.18 4.39 3.44
C ILE A 471 43.90 3.56 3.64
N ILE A 472 43.93 2.49 4.44
CA ILE A 472 42.75 1.69 4.75
C ILE A 472 41.68 2.52 5.46
N LEU A 473 42.07 3.40 6.40
CA LEU A 473 41.16 4.30 7.11
C LEU A 473 40.46 5.27 6.14
N LEU A 474 41.20 5.82 5.17
CA LEU A 474 40.62 6.69 4.14
C LEU A 474 39.68 5.93 3.20
N LEU A 475 40.06 4.70 2.79
CA LEU A 475 39.25 3.85 1.90
C LEU A 475 38.02 3.24 2.59
N SER A 476 38.00 3.17 3.92
CA SER A 476 36.86 2.68 4.70
C SER A 476 35.86 3.78 5.08
N SER A 477 36.19 5.06 4.85
CA SER A 477 35.33 6.18 5.20
C SER A 477 34.24 6.42 4.14
N THR A 478 32.97 6.31 4.55
CA THR A 478 31.80 6.64 3.71
C THR A 478 31.81 8.10 3.24
N ALA A 479 32.28 9.02 4.09
CA ALA A 479 32.36 10.45 3.78
C ALA A 479 33.38 10.73 2.65
N CYS A 480 34.52 10.03 2.64
CA CYS A 480 35.52 10.16 1.58
C CYS A 480 34.98 9.69 0.23
N TRP A 481 34.32 8.54 0.18
CA TRP A 481 33.67 8.06 -1.05
C TRP A 481 32.59 9.00 -1.54
N ASN A 482 31.71 9.48 -0.65
CA ASN A 482 30.65 10.42 -1.03
C ASN A 482 31.20 11.73 -1.59
N ALA A 483 32.12 12.39 -0.88
CA ALA A 483 32.67 13.68 -1.28
C ALA A 483 33.41 13.63 -2.64
N SER A 484 33.95 12.46 -3.00
CA SER A 484 34.73 12.27 -4.22
C SER A 484 33.91 12.26 -5.50
N PHE A 485 32.63 11.91 -5.43
CA PHE A 485 31.79 11.65 -6.60
C PHE A 485 30.50 12.48 -6.64
N LEU A 486 30.43 13.56 -5.86
CA LEU A 486 29.30 14.49 -5.95
C LEU A 486 29.26 15.13 -7.33
N ASP A 487 28.07 15.15 -7.94
CA ASP A 487 27.83 15.83 -9.21
C ASP A 487 28.00 17.34 -9.04
N GLN A 488 28.93 17.93 -9.79
CA GLN A 488 29.31 19.34 -9.73
C GLN A 488 28.51 20.22 -10.71
N SER A 489 27.57 19.64 -11.47
CA SER A 489 26.70 20.43 -12.34
C SER A 489 25.79 21.35 -11.52
N ASP A 490 25.72 22.62 -11.93
CA ASP A 490 24.96 23.67 -11.24
C ASP A 490 23.53 23.16 -10.96
N ASP A 491 23.19 23.06 -9.67
CA ASP A 491 21.87 22.74 -9.12
C ASP A 491 21.52 21.24 -8.90
N CYS A 492 22.31 20.26 -9.35
CA CYS A 492 21.98 18.82 -9.21
C CYS A 492 22.27 18.23 -7.82
N HIS A 493 23.37 18.64 -7.17
CA HIS A 493 23.73 18.20 -5.81
C HIS A 493 22.59 18.49 -4.80
N PHE A 494 22.04 19.70 -4.84
CA PHE A 494 20.95 20.17 -3.99
C PHE A 494 19.56 19.62 -4.38
N LYS A 495 19.45 18.95 -5.54
CA LYS A 495 18.25 18.26 -6.02
C LYS A 495 18.23 16.76 -5.69
N THR A 496 19.15 16.26 -4.87
CA THR A 496 19.17 14.84 -4.48
C THR A 496 17.82 14.43 -3.88
N ASN A 497 17.17 13.46 -4.49
CA ASN A 497 15.83 13.03 -4.13
C ASN A 497 15.63 11.54 -4.47
N PRO A 498 14.48 10.92 -4.15
CA PRO A 498 14.21 9.51 -4.45
C PRO A 498 14.33 9.08 -5.93
N LYS A 499 14.41 10.03 -6.86
CA LYS A 499 14.62 9.80 -8.29
C LYS A 499 16.01 10.21 -8.78
N VAL A 500 16.77 11.03 -8.05
CA VAL A 500 18.09 11.53 -8.49
C VAL A 500 19.13 11.31 -7.38
N PRO A 501 20.17 10.48 -7.60
CA PRO A 501 21.14 10.14 -6.55
C PRO A 501 22.14 11.27 -6.24
N GLY A 502 22.35 12.21 -7.15
CA GLY A 502 23.27 13.35 -6.97
C GLY A 502 24.76 12.96 -6.97
N ILE A 503 25.11 11.84 -7.61
CA ILE A 503 26.49 11.38 -7.82
C ILE A 503 26.79 11.21 -9.31
N ASP A 504 28.04 11.48 -9.70
CA ASP A 504 28.53 11.20 -11.04
C ASP A 504 29.05 9.76 -11.15
N LEU A 505 28.19 8.87 -11.65
CA LEU A 505 28.51 7.45 -11.85
C LEU A 505 29.61 7.24 -12.91
N ASN A 506 29.80 8.15 -13.86
CA ASN A 506 30.86 8.01 -14.85
C ASN A 506 32.24 8.22 -14.22
N SER A 507 32.35 9.18 -13.30
CA SER A 507 33.56 9.38 -12.51
C SER A 507 33.88 8.19 -11.60
N VAL A 508 32.85 7.55 -11.00
CA VAL A 508 33.02 6.30 -10.22
C VAL A 508 33.61 5.19 -11.08
N ARG A 509 33.03 4.96 -12.27
CA ARG A 509 33.50 3.94 -13.22
C ARG A 509 34.94 4.19 -13.66
N LEU A 510 35.29 5.43 -14.00
CA LEU A 510 36.64 5.80 -14.39
C LEU A 510 37.65 5.56 -13.26
N LEU A 511 37.28 5.84 -12.00
CA LEU A 511 38.17 5.56 -10.86
C LEU A 511 38.42 4.05 -10.71
N PHE A 512 37.37 3.22 -10.77
CA PHE A 512 37.53 1.77 -10.69
C PHE A 512 38.33 1.21 -11.87
N GLU A 513 38.17 1.74 -13.09
CA GLU A 513 38.97 1.35 -14.25
C GLU A 513 40.47 1.65 -14.02
N ILE A 514 40.81 2.79 -13.38
CA ILE A 514 42.18 3.12 -13.00
C ILE A 514 42.71 2.12 -11.96
N LEU A 515 41.93 1.80 -10.93
CA LEU A 515 42.29 0.83 -9.89
C LEU A 515 42.53 -0.58 -10.44
N MET A 516 41.84 -0.97 -11.50
CA MET A 516 42.01 -2.27 -12.16
C MET A 516 43.31 -2.39 -12.98
N ARG A 517 44.01 -1.29 -13.26
CA ARG A 517 45.28 -1.35 -14.01
C ARG A 517 46.34 -2.09 -13.18
N PRO A 518 47.21 -2.92 -13.79
CA PRO A 518 48.20 -3.73 -13.06
C PRO A 518 49.08 -2.93 -12.10
N ALA A 519 49.34 -1.66 -12.44
CA ALA A 519 50.15 -0.75 -11.63
C ALA A 519 49.52 -0.39 -10.27
N TYR A 520 48.21 -0.59 -10.07
CA TYR A 520 47.51 -0.32 -8.81
C TYR A 520 47.04 -1.60 -8.10
N SER A 521 47.49 -2.78 -8.53
CA SER A 521 47.09 -4.09 -7.98
C SER A 521 47.16 -4.19 -6.45
N ARG A 522 48.23 -3.69 -5.82
CA ARG A 522 48.35 -3.64 -4.35
C ARG A 522 47.27 -2.76 -3.70
N LEU A 523 46.95 -1.62 -4.32
CA LEU A 523 45.93 -0.70 -3.82
C LEU A 523 44.53 -1.27 -4.00
N LEU A 524 44.28 -1.97 -5.10
CA LEU A 524 43.03 -2.71 -5.33
C LEU A 524 42.82 -3.81 -4.28
N GLU A 525 43.87 -4.55 -3.92
CA GLU A 525 43.81 -5.56 -2.85
C GLU A 525 43.45 -4.93 -1.49
N GLN A 526 44.10 -3.82 -1.12
CA GLN A 526 43.79 -3.09 0.11
C GLN A 526 42.37 -2.49 0.10
N THR A 527 41.92 -1.99 -1.05
CA THR A 527 40.55 -1.48 -1.22
C THR A 527 39.52 -2.60 -1.03
N THR A 528 39.77 -3.76 -1.62
CA THR A 528 38.89 -4.94 -1.51
C THR A 528 38.82 -5.43 -0.05
N LYS A 529 39.96 -5.52 0.64
CA LYS A 529 40.02 -5.86 2.08
C LYS A 529 39.29 -4.83 2.95
N SER A 530 39.39 -3.55 2.62
CA SER A 530 38.68 -2.48 3.32
C SER A 530 37.16 -2.60 3.14
N PHE A 531 36.70 -2.95 1.93
CA PHE A 531 35.28 -3.18 1.68
C PHE A 531 34.72 -4.39 2.45
N GLU A 532 35.46 -5.49 2.45
CA GLU A 532 35.11 -6.73 3.16
C GLU A 532 35.05 -6.53 4.68
N SER A 533 36.10 -5.97 5.27
CA SER A 533 36.28 -5.96 6.74
C SER A 533 35.69 -4.75 7.45
N LEU A 534 35.52 -3.61 6.77
CA LEU A 534 35.13 -2.35 7.39
C LEU A 534 33.90 -1.72 6.74
N LEU A 535 33.91 -1.47 5.42
CA LEU A 535 32.87 -0.65 4.79
C LEU A 535 31.50 -1.36 4.74
N ILE A 536 31.41 -2.58 4.19
CA ILE A 536 30.13 -3.30 4.06
C ILE A 536 29.48 -3.63 5.42
N PRO A 537 30.24 -4.09 6.44
CA PRO A 537 29.66 -4.33 7.77
C PRO A 537 29.13 -3.07 8.47
N GLN A 538 29.68 -1.88 8.16
CA GLN A 538 29.29 -0.60 8.75
C GLN A 538 28.08 0.06 8.06
N LEU A 539 27.58 -0.50 6.96
CA LEU A 539 26.44 0.08 6.24
C LEU A 539 25.15 -0.01 7.09
N PRO A 540 24.47 1.14 7.33
CA PRO A 540 23.31 1.19 8.20
C PRO A 540 22.08 0.51 7.59
N CYS A 541 21.30 -0.20 8.41
CA CYS A 541 20.08 -0.90 7.99
C CYS A 541 18.84 0.02 8.03
N SER A 542 18.71 0.92 9.03
CA SER A 542 17.64 1.92 9.13
C SER A 542 17.83 2.98 10.25
N PRO A 543 17.43 4.26 10.03
CA PRO A 543 17.23 4.89 8.73
C PRO A 543 18.61 5.23 8.14
N PRO A 544 19.01 4.68 6.96
CA PRO A 544 20.19 5.17 6.28
C PRO A 544 19.96 6.62 5.85
N ASP A 545 20.96 7.47 6.05
CA ASP A 545 21.00 8.80 5.48
C ASP A 545 21.28 8.73 3.97
N VAL A 546 21.14 9.87 3.29
CA VAL A 546 21.35 9.98 1.84
C VAL A 546 22.80 9.60 1.46
N GLU A 547 23.75 9.86 2.35
CA GLU A 547 25.16 9.52 2.20
C GLU A 547 25.40 8.01 2.21
N ALA A 548 24.85 7.27 3.17
CA ALA A 548 24.93 5.81 3.17
C ALA A 548 24.27 5.20 1.93
N MET A 549 23.16 5.77 1.47
CA MET A 549 22.45 5.28 0.28
C MET A 549 23.31 5.33 -0.99
N ARG A 550 24.10 6.39 -1.18
CA ARG A 550 24.99 6.54 -2.35
C ARG A 550 26.11 5.50 -2.35
N ILE A 551 26.58 5.06 -1.18
CA ILE A 551 27.62 4.02 -1.07
C ILE A 551 27.13 2.68 -1.63
N TYR A 552 25.88 2.29 -1.41
CA TYR A 552 25.32 1.08 -2.01
C TYR A 552 25.37 1.11 -3.55
N LEU A 553 25.15 2.29 -4.13
CA LEU A 553 25.21 2.49 -5.59
C LEU A 553 26.66 2.49 -6.10
N ILE A 554 27.58 3.17 -5.41
CA ILE A 554 29.02 3.19 -5.74
C ILE A 554 29.61 1.77 -5.68
N LEU A 555 29.29 1.01 -4.63
CA LEU A 555 29.78 -0.35 -4.47
C LEU A 555 29.27 -1.27 -5.58
N SER A 556 28.04 -1.08 -6.06
CA SER A 556 27.49 -1.90 -7.16
C SER A 556 28.23 -1.77 -8.50
N GLU A 557 29.05 -0.72 -8.67
CA GLU A 557 29.88 -0.50 -9.85
C GLU A 557 31.31 -1.07 -9.68
N CYS A 558 31.64 -1.67 -8.53
CA CYS A 558 32.98 -2.17 -8.26
C CYS A 558 33.28 -3.45 -9.07
N PRO A 559 34.28 -3.46 -9.97
CA PRO A 559 34.60 -4.63 -10.80
C PRO A 559 35.11 -5.84 -10.01
N ALA A 560 35.63 -5.63 -8.79
CA ALA A 560 36.10 -6.70 -7.93
C ALA A 560 34.97 -7.65 -7.47
N LEU A 561 33.71 -7.21 -7.57
CA LEU A 561 32.53 -8.02 -7.27
C LEU A 561 32.25 -9.12 -8.29
N HIS A 562 32.79 -8.99 -9.52
CA HIS A 562 32.64 -9.97 -10.60
C HIS A 562 33.65 -11.11 -10.53
N ASP A 563 34.69 -11.02 -9.69
CA ASP A 563 35.64 -12.11 -9.51
C ASP A 563 35.05 -13.21 -8.62
N SER A 564 35.02 -14.44 -9.15
CA SER A 564 34.62 -15.65 -8.44
C SER A 564 35.26 -15.86 -7.07
N LYS A 565 36.49 -15.36 -6.87
CA LYS A 565 37.21 -15.47 -5.59
C LYS A 565 36.57 -14.64 -4.48
N ASN A 566 35.90 -13.54 -4.84
CA ASN A 566 35.35 -12.57 -3.91
C ASN A 566 33.85 -12.76 -3.65
N TYR A 567 33.19 -13.74 -4.30
CA TYR A 567 31.75 -13.94 -4.18
C TYR A 567 31.29 -14.16 -2.74
N ILE A 568 32.00 -15.01 -1.99
CA ILE A 568 31.63 -15.37 -0.60
C ILE A 568 31.97 -14.24 0.38
N SER A 569 33.13 -13.59 0.20
CA SER A 569 33.65 -12.59 1.14
C SER A 569 33.10 -11.19 0.92
N LEU A 570 32.73 -10.84 -0.32
CA LEU A 570 32.39 -9.47 -0.70
C LEU A 570 30.99 -9.36 -1.33
N THR A 571 30.73 -10.07 -2.43
CA THR A 571 29.52 -9.84 -3.24
C THR A 571 28.23 -10.32 -2.58
N ILE A 572 28.26 -11.48 -1.90
CA ILE A 572 27.11 -11.99 -1.14
C ILE A 572 26.85 -11.16 0.13
N PRO A 573 27.86 -10.78 0.94
CA PRO A 573 27.67 -9.83 2.05
C PRO A 573 27.09 -8.48 1.63
N LEU A 574 27.50 -7.94 0.47
CA LEU A 574 26.87 -6.74 -0.09
C LEU A 574 25.39 -6.98 -0.43
N ALA A 575 25.06 -8.11 -1.05
CA ALA A 575 23.67 -8.49 -1.34
C ALA A 575 22.83 -8.58 -0.07
N MET A 576 23.35 -9.21 0.99
CA MET A 576 22.69 -9.28 2.29
C MET A 576 22.55 -7.89 2.94
N ALA A 577 23.54 -7.02 2.81
CA ALA A 577 23.44 -5.64 3.29
C ALA A 577 22.34 -4.85 2.57
N ILE A 578 22.19 -5.01 1.26
CA ILE A 578 21.11 -4.37 0.47
C ILE A 578 19.74 -4.93 0.89
N LEU A 579 19.64 -6.24 1.10
CA LEU A 579 18.38 -6.88 1.50
C LEU A 579 17.94 -6.56 2.94
N ARG A 580 18.85 -6.08 3.79
CA ARG A 580 18.56 -5.61 5.16
C ARG A 580 17.98 -4.19 5.20
N LEU A 581 17.97 -3.46 4.09
CA LEU A 581 17.41 -2.11 4.03
C LEU A 581 15.89 -2.10 4.25
N ASP A 582 15.42 -1.14 5.04
CA ASP A 582 14.00 -0.89 5.25
C ASP A 582 13.25 -0.56 3.94
N ALA A 583 11.91 -0.73 3.97
CA ALA A 583 11.05 -0.63 2.79
C ALA A 583 11.13 0.73 2.04
N ASN A 584 11.49 1.83 2.71
CA ASN A 584 11.62 3.15 2.08
C ASN A 584 12.98 3.33 1.38
N PRO A 585 14.14 3.19 2.08
CA PRO A 585 15.46 3.20 1.43
C PRO A 585 15.60 2.18 0.28
N SER A 586 15.06 0.98 0.48
CA SER A 586 15.07 -0.09 -0.53
C SER A 586 14.39 0.33 -1.83
N LYS A 587 13.31 1.14 -1.77
CA LYS A 587 12.62 1.70 -2.95
C LYS A 587 13.40 2.84 -3.60
N VAL A 588 14.13 3.64 -2.82
CA VAL A 588 15.00 4.69 -3.36
C VAL A 588 16.11 4.07 -4.19
N LEU A 589 16.74 3.01 -3.68
CA LEU A 589 17.75 2.26 -4.43
C LEU A 589 17.17 1.62 -5.71
N ASP A 590 15.94 1.07 -5.65
CA ASP A 590 15.25 0.54 -6.85
C ASP A 590 15.07 1.61 -7.93
N ASN A 591 14.69 2.83 -7.54
CA ASN A 591 14.56 3.94 -8.48
C ASN A 591 15.91 4.36 -9.05
N TRP A 592 16.98 4.37 -8.26
CA TRP A 592 18.31 4.71 -8.76
C TRP A 592 18.87 3.64 -9.71
N TRP A 593 18.65 2.35 -9.41
CA TRP A 593 18.99 1.28 -10.35
C TRP A 593 18.18 1.33 -11.65
N SER A 594 16.95 1.86 -11.60
CA SER A 594 16.14 2.09 -12.82
C SER A 594 16.77 3.10 -13.77
N LEU A 595 17.66 3.97 -13.28
CA LEU A 595 18.37 4.98 -14.07
C LEU A 595 19.69 4.47 -14.69
N LEU A 596 20.17 3.29 -14.31
CA LEU A 596 21.42 2.76 -14.84
C LEU A 596 21.32 2.45 -16.34
N ASP A 597 22.44 2.61 -17.04
CA ASP A 597 22.59 2.25 -18.44
C ASP A 597 22.38 0.73 -18.63
N SER A 598 21.82 0.32 -19.77
CA SER A 598 21.50 -1.09 -20.03
C SER A 598 22.69 -2.03 -19.92
N GLU A 599 23.89 -1.58 -20.32
CA GLU A 599 25.12 -2.37 -20.23
C GLU A 599 25.53 -2.64 -18.77
N VAL A 600 25.46 -1.61 -17.93
CA VAL A 600 25.79 -1.70 -16.49
C VAL A 600 24.79 -2.60 -15.78
N PHE A 601 23.51 -2.40 -16.07
CA PHE A 601 22.43 -3.20 -15.50
C PHE A 601 22.56 -4.68 -15.90
N SER A 602 22.92 -4.96 -17.15
CA SER A 602 23.21 -6.32 -17.64
C SER A 602 24.40 -6.96 -16.89
N ARG A 603 25.51 -6.23 -16.69
CA ARG A 603 26.65 -6.72 -15.89
C ARG A 603 26.28 -7.06 -14.45
N LEU A 604 25.37 -6.29 -13.84
CA LEU A 604 24.89 -6.55 -12.47
C LEU A 604 24.04 -7.83 -12.41
N VAL A 605 23.18 -8.06 -13.41
CA VAL A 605 22.36 -9.29 -13.51
C VAL A 605 23.25 -10.51 -13.74
N GLU A 606 24.21 -10.46 -14.68
CA GLU A 606 25.11 -11.59 -14.96
C GLU A 606 26.02 -11.94 -13.78
N MET A 607 26.44 -10.96 -12.99
CA MET A 607 27.22 -11.18 -11.77
C MET A 607 26.45 -12.05 -10.77
N TYR A 608 25.21 -11.67 -10.44
CA TYR A 608 24.41 -12.45 -9.48
C TYR A 608 23.94 -13.79 -10.05
N LYS A 609 23.71 -13.91 -11.36
CA LYS A 609 23.49 -15.22 -12.03
C LYS A 609 24.70 -16.14 -11.87
N SER A 610 25.91 -15.62 -12.11
CA SER A 610 27.16 -16.36 -11.99
C SER A 610 27.39 -16.85 -10.55
N ILE A 611 26.98 -16.07 -9.55
CA ILE A 611 27.02 -16.49 -8.14
C ILE A 611 26.07 -17.67 -7.88
N VAL A 612 24.84 -17.64 -8.41
CA VAL A 612 23.91 -18.78 -8.26
C VAL A 612 24.52 -20.05 -8.87
N VAL A 613 25.07 -19.97 -10.09
CA VAL A 613 25.73 -21.12 -10.75
C VAL A 613 26.93 -21.61 -9.92
N PHE A 614 27.76 -20.70 -9.41
CA PHE A 614 28.91 -21.02 -8.55
C PHE A 614 28.49 -21.74 -7.26
N LEU A 615 27.44 -21.28 -6.59
CA LEU A 615 26.93 -21.90 -5.36
C LEU A 615 26.34 -23.30 -5.63
N LEU A 616 25.68 -23.49 -6.77
CA LEU A 616 25.10 -24.78 -7.16
C LEU A 616 26.15 -25.82 -7.60
N THR A 617 27.25 -25.38 -8.24
CA THR A 617 28.30 -26.27 -8.79
C THR A 617 29.45 -26.53 -7.81
N GLY A 618 29.97 -25.50 -7.13
CA GLY A 618 31.21 -25.56 -6.33
C GLY A 618 31.03 -25.30 -4.83
N GLY A 619 29.90 -24.73 -4.40
CA GLY A 619 29.65 -24.33 -3.00
C GLY A 619 29.58 -25.50 -2.00
N LYS A 620 29.28 -26.72 -2.46
CA LYS A 620 29.11 -27.91 -1.60
C LYS A 620 30.38 -28.36 -0.87
N ALA A 621 31.57 -28.01 -1.37
CA ALA A 621 32.85 -28.42 -0.79
C ALA A 621 33.52 -27.36 0.11
N LEU A 622 33.12 -26.09 -0.01
CA LEU A 622 33.78 -24.93 0.61
C LEU A 622 33.01 -24.32 1.79
N LEU A 623 31.73 -24.66 1.95
CA LEU A 623 30.83 -24.01 2.91
C LEU A 623 30.10 -25.02 3.80
N ILE A 624 29.83 -24.65 5.04
CA ILE A 624 28.95 -25.42 5.95
C ILE A 624 27.52 -25.38 5.35
N PRO A 625 26.79 -26.51 5.28
CA PRO A 625 25.50 -26.60 4.60
C PRO A 625 24.49 -25.51 4.98
N VAL A 626 24.47 -25.07 6.24
CA VAL A 626 23.58 -24.04 6.78
C VAL A 626 23.79 -22.66 6.12
N PHE A 627 25.03 -22.28 5.83
CA PHE A 627 25.33 -20.97 5.21
C PHE A 627 25.07 -20.99 3.70
N LEU A 628 25.20 -22.15 3.05
CA LEU A 628 24.97 -22.30 1.61
C LEU A 628 23.53 -21.93 1.24
N GLU A 629 22.54 -22.42 2.00
CA GLU A 629 21.12 -22.09 1.77
C GLU A 629 20.85 -20.59 1.98
N SER A 630 21.39 -20.00 3.06
CA SER A 630 21.24 -18.56 3.32
C SER A 630 21.82 -17.70 2.20
N TYR A 631 22.96 -18.10 1.62
CA TYR A 631 23.61 -17.37 0.54
C TYR A 631 22.85 -17.50 -0.78
N ILE A 632 22.40 -18.70 -1.13
CA ILE A 632 21.54 -18.91 -2.31
C ILE A 632 20.26 -18.06 -2.19
N ASN A 633 19.63 -18.04 -1.01
CA ASN A 633 18.44 -17.22 -0.75
C ASN A 633 18.72 -15.72 -0.97
N ALA A 634 19.82 -15.21 -0.40
CA ALA A 634 20.18 -13.81 -0.53
C ALA A 634 20.44 -13.42 -1.99
N THR A 635 21.17 -14.25 -2.74
CA THR A 635 21.44 -14.00 -4.16
C THR A 635 20.16 -14.04 -4.99
N LEU A 636 19.27 -15.02 -4.79
CA LEU A 636 18.01 -15.13 -5.52
C LEU A 636 17.05 -13.97 -5.21
N LYS A 637 16.92 -13.56 -3.94
CA LYS A 637 16.11 -12.40 -3.55
C LYS A 637 16.62 -11.10 -4.17
N LEU A 638 17.94 -10.95 -4.28
CA LEU A 638 18.50 -9.78 -4.93
C LEU A 638 18.27 -9.80 -6.46
N LEU A 639 18.40 -10.96 -7.11
CA LEU A 639 18.02 -11.14 -8.52
C LEU A 639 16.54 -10.83 -8.75
N GLU A 640 15.66 -11.23 -7.83
CA GLU A 640 14.22 -10.90 -7.87
C GLU A 640 14.00 -9.38 -7.77
N LYS A 641 14.77 -8.69 -6.91
CA LYS A 641 14.74 -7.22 -6.80
C LYS A 641 15.16 -6.56 -8.12
N LEU A 642 16.25 -7.01 -8.74
CA LEU A 642 16.69 -6.51 -10.06
C LEU A 642 15.65 -6.79 -11.15
N TYR A 643 15.03 -7.98 -11.14
CA TYR A 643 13.95 -8.31 -12.07
C TYR A 643 12.76 -7.35 -11.92
N LYS A 644 12.36 -7.00 -10.68
CA LYS A 644 11.30 -6.00 -10.42
C LYS A 644 11.68 -4.59 -10.87
N VAL A 645 12.95 -4.21 -10.77
CA VAL A 645 13.44 -2.93 -11.31
C VAL A 645 13.38 -2.95 -12.85
N ASN A 646 13.79 -4.04 -13.48
CA ASN A 646 13.77 -4.19 -14.92
C ASN A 646 12.34 -4.15 -15.51
N GLN A 647 11.34 -4.67 -14.81
CA GLN A 647 9.93 -4.55 -15.22
C GLN A 647 9.45 -3.10 -15.32
N LYS A 648 10.06 -2.17 -14.58
CA LYS A 648 9.71 -0.73 -14.63
C LYS A 648 10.52 0.03 -15.68
N ALA A 649 11.79 -0.34 -15.86
CA ALA A 649 12.76 0.42 -16.64
C ALA A 649 13.06 -0.17 -18.03
N HIS A 650 12.66 -1.41 -18.27
CA HIS A 650 12.88 -2.17 -19.51
C HIS A 650 14.33 -2.10 -20.02
N ARG A 651 15.32 -2.27 -19.13
CA ARG A 651 16.74 -2.13 -19.46
C ARG A 651 17.30 -3.32 -20.23
N VAL A 652 16.81 -4.52 -19.91
CA VAL A 652 17.27 -5.79 -20.50
C VAL A 652 16.08 -6.70 -20.80
N GLU A 653 16.21 -7.56 -21.81
CA GLU A 653 15.19 -8.55 -22.16
C GLU A 653 14.94 -9.58 -21.06
N TYR A 654 13.70 -10.11 -21.00
CA TYR A 654 13.28 -11.12 -20.02
C TYR A 654 14.18 -12.38 -20.05
N ASN A 655 14.58 -12.81 -21.24
CA ASN A 655 15.38 -14.02 -21.44
C ASN A 655 16.79 -13.91 -20.85
N HIS A 656 17.29 -12.70 -20.63
CA HIS A 656 18.60 -12.47 -20.03
C HIS A 656 18.66 -12.91 -18.56
N PHE A 657 17.52 -13.00 -17.88
CA PHE A 657 17.46 -13.50 -16.51
C PHE A 657 17.51 -15.03 -16.41
N TYR A 658 17.38 -15.76 -17.53
CA TYR A 658 17.44 -17.22 -17.52
C TYR A 658 18.83 -17.73 -17.15
N ILE A 659 18.85 -18.81 -16.37
CA ILE A 659 20.05 -19.60 -16.11
C ILE A 659 20.01 -20.82 -17.05
N PRO A 660 20.82 -20.86 -18.12
CA PRO A 660 20.72 -21.90 -19.15
C PRO A 660 20.92 -23.32 -18.59
N ASP A 661 21.87 -23.47 -17.66
CA ASP A 661 22.30 -24.77 -17.11
C ASP A 661 21.45 -25.25 -15.92
N ILE A 662 20.36 -24.58 -15.56
CA ILE A 662 19.60 -24.93 -14.35
C ILE A 662 19.06 -26.37 -14.38
N THR A 663 18.66 -26.86 -15.56
CA THR A 663 18.09 -28.20 -15.74
C THR A 663 19.13 -29.33 -15.61
N SER A 664 20.43 -29.04 -15.79
CA SER A 664 21.50 -30.02 -15.55
C SER A 664 22.01 -30.00 -14.11
N LEU A 665 21.84 -28.86 -13.42
CA LEU A 665 22.33 -28.64 -12.06
C LEU A 665 21.33 -29.07 -10.98
N VAL A 666 20.02 -28.96 -11.26
CA VAL A 666 18.95 -29.21 -10.27
C VAL A 666 17.84 -30.05 -10.87
N ASP A 667 17.38 -31.03 -10.10
CA ASP A 667 16.15 -31.76 -10.41
C ASP A 667 14.93 -30.87 -10.14
N ILE A 668 14.31 -30.38 -11.22
CA ILE A 668 13.15 -29.50 -11.17
C ILE A 668 11.93 -30.19 -10.56
N GLN A 669 11.78 -31.51 -10.73
CA GLN A 669 10.64 -32.25 -10.19
C GLN A 669 10.71 -32.29 -8.66
N GLU A 670 11.88 -32.67 -8.11
CA GLU A 670 12.09 -32.68 -6.66
C GLU A 670 12.01 -31.27 -6.05
N ASP A 671 12.60 -30.26 -6.71
CA ASP A 671 12.57 -28.87 -6.22
C ASP A 671 11.15 -28.31 -6.20
N TYR A 672 10.34 -28.63 -7.21
CA TYR A 672 8.92 -28.26 -7.25
C TYR A 672 8.13 -28.92 -6.12
N LEU A 673 8.34 -30.22 -5.86
CA LEU A 673 7.67 -30.91 -4.75
C LEU A 673 8.05 -30.32 -3.39
N LYS A 674 9.32 -29.97 -3.18
CA LYS A 674 9.78 -29.28 -1.96
C LYS A 674 9.10 -27.91 -1.82
N TRP A 675 8.97 -27.16 -2.91
CA TRP A 675 8.28 -25.87 -2.93
C TRP A 675 6.78 -26.01 -2.63
N PHE A 676 6.11 -26.97 -3.26
CA PHE A 676 4.69 -27.24 -3.05
C PHE A 676 4.39 -27.64 -1.60
N LEU A 677 5.19 -28.56 -1.04
CA LEU A 677 5.04 -29.03 0.34
C LEU A 677 5.35 -27.95 1.39
N SER A 678 6.34 -27.08 1.13
CA SER A 678 6.63 -25.96 2.04
C SER A 678 5.49 -24.94 2.07
N LYS A 679 4.81 -24.72 0.93
CA LYS A 679 3.63 -23.84 0.84
C LYS A 679 2.38 -24.44 1.51
N ALA A 680 2.28 -25.77 1.56
CA ALA A 680 1.14 -26.47 2.15
C ALA A 680 1.23 -26.65 3.68
N GLU A 681 2.33 -26.23 4.33
CA GLU A 681 2.58 -26.37 5.78
C GLU A 681 2.57 -27.83 6.30
N ILE A 682 2.67 -28.84 5.42
CA ILE A 682 2.49 -30.26 5.77
C ILE A 682 3.71 -30.87 6.47
N LEU A 683 4.92 -30.33 6.29
CA LEU A 683 6.18 -30.88 6.84
C LEU A 683 7.03 -29.82 7.55
N ILE A 684 7.18 -29.98 8.88
CA ILE A 684 7.97 -29.10 9.76
C ILE A 684 9.48 -29.11 9.38
N SER A 685 9.97 -30.16 8.71
CA SER A 685 11.39 -30.35 8.40
C SER A 685 11.94 -29.48 7.25
N PHE A 686 11.08 -28.85 6.42
CA PHE A 686 11.50 -28.13 5.21
C PHE A 686 11.26 -26.61 5.26
N GLN A 687 10.91 -26.04 6.41
CA GLN A 687 10.54 -24.61 6.52
C GLN A 687 11.66 -23.62 6.14
N ASN A 688 12.92 -24.08 6.02
CA ASN A 688 14.06 -23.23 5.67
C ASN A 688 14.76 -23.58 4.33
N SER A 689 14.29 -24.60 3.58
CA SER A 689 14.96 -24.99 2.34
C SER A 689 14.62 -24.03 1.19
N VAL A 690 15.65 -23.50 0.54
CA VAL A 690 15.48 -22.60 -0.62
C VAL A 690 15.15 -23.42 -1.86
N THR A 691 14.03 -23.09 -2.50
CA THR A 691 13.59 -23.75 -3.75
C THR A 691 13.68 -22.78 -4.92
N LEU A 692 14.30 -23.21 -6.02
CA LEU A 692 14.46 -22.39 -7.23
C LEU A 692 13.12 -22.17 -7.95
N CYS A 693 12.17 -23.10 -7.82
CA CYS A 693 10.82 -22.98 -8.36
C CYS A 693 10.03 -21.78 -7.79
N ALA A 694 10.46 -21.22 -6.65
CA ALA A 694 9.90 -19.97 -6.12
C ALA A 694 10.24 -18.73 -6.97
N TYR A 695 11.20 -18.85 -7.90
CA TYR A 695 11.70 -17.74 -8.74
C TYR A 695 11.56 -18.05 -10.24
N PRO A 696 10.35 -18.03 -10.84
CA PRO A 696 10.12 -18.49 -12.22
C PRO A 696 10.88 -17.72 -13.32
N PHE A 697 11.37 -16.52 -13.02
CA PHE A 697 12.10 -15.68 -13.98
C PHE A 697 13.51 -16.21 -14.31
N ILE A 698 14.09 -17.09 -13.48
CA ILE A 698 15.39 -17.71 -13.76
C ILE A 698 15.28 -18.99 -14.60
N LEU A 699 14.07 -19.56 -14.71
CA LEU A 699 13.82 -20.83 -15.36
C LEU A 699 13.68 -20.65 -16.87
N ASN A 700 14.46 -21.41 -17.64
CA ASN A 700 14.31 -21.50 -19.09
C ASN A 700 12.99 -22.22 -19.48
N ALA A 701 12.64 -22.20 -20.76
CA ALA A 701 11.40 -22.81 -21.25
C ALA A 701 11.30 -24.31 -20.92
N LYS A 702 12.39 -25.08 -21.06
CA LYS A 702 12.43 -26.52 -20.77
C LYS A 702 12.15 -26.82 -19.28
N ALA A 703 12.74 -26.06 -18.37
CA ALA A 703 12.49 -26.19 -16.94
C ALA A 703 11.05 -25.83 -16.58
N LYS A 704 10.50 -24.77 -17.17
CA LYS A 704 9.09 -24.38 -16.98
C LYS A 704 8.11 -25.45 -17.47
N THR A 705 8.37 -26.08 -18.63
CA THR A 705 7.56 -27.20 -19.12
C THR A 705 7.59 -28.37 -18.14
N THR A 706 8.78 -28.74 -17.64
CA THR A 706 8.93 -29.83 -16.65
C THR A 706 8.18 -29.52 -15.36
N MET A 707 8.23 -28.26 -14.89
CA MET A 707 7.52 -27.79 -13.70
C MET A 707 5.99 -27.87 -13.89
N LEU A 708 5.46 -27.43 -15.03
CA LEU A 708 4.03 -27.52 -15.34
C LEU A 708 3.54 -28.97 -15.45
N GLN A 709 4.33 -29.85 -16.05
CA GLN A 709 4.03 -31.29 -16.12
C GLN A 709 3.96 -31.92 -14.72
N THR A 710 4.93 -31.59 -13.87
CA THR A 710 4.99 -32.09 -12.48
C THR A 710 3.79 -31.59 -11.66
N ASP A 711 3.40 -30.32 -11.80
CA ASP A 711 2.19 -29.77 -11.14
C ASP A 711 0.92 -30.46 -11.62
N ALA A 712 0.79 -30.67 -12.94
CA ALA A 712 -0.37 -31.35 -13.52
C ALA A 712 -0.51 -32.78 -12.99
N GLU A 713 0.57 -33.57 -13.03
CA GLU A 713 0.60 -34.94 -12.51
C GLU A 713 0.26 -34.99 -11.02
N LEU A 714 0.82 -34.09 -10.22
CA LEU A 714 0.54 -34.00 -8.78
C LEU A 714 -0.92 -33.68 -8.50
N GLN A 715 -1.48 -32.67 -9.18
CA GLN A 715 -2.88 -32.29 -9.00
C GLN A 715 -3.84 -33.40 -9.45
N MET A 716 -3.54 -34.11 -10.54
CA MET A 716 -4.31 -35.26 -11.00
C MET A 716 -4.31 -36.38 -9.96
N GLN A 717 -3.15 -36.71 -9.38
CA GLN A 717 -3.03 -37.72 -8.33
C GLN A 717 -3.80 -37.32 -7.05
N MET A 718 -3.73 -36.06 -6.64
CA MET A 718 -4.48 -35.55 -5.50
C MET A 718 -5.99 -35.60 -5.73
N ALA A 719 -6.46 -35.27 -6.93
CA ALA A 719 -7.88 -35.34 -7.30
C ALA A 719 -8.40 -36.79 -7.31
N VAL A 720 -7.62 -37.73 -7.85
CA VAL A 720 -7.95 -39.17 -7.83
C VAL A 720 -7.98 -39.70 -6.40
N SER A 721 -6.97 -39.36 -5.58
CA SER A 721 -6.91 -39.76 -4.17
C SER A 721 -8.10 -39.21 -3.38
N GLY A 722 -8.46 -37.94 -3.60
CA GLY A 722 -9.64 -37.30 -2.99
C GLY A 722 -10.95 -37.97 -3.39
N ALA A 723 -11.14 -38.25 -4.67
CA ALA A 723 -12.33 -38.95 -5.18
C ALA A 723 -12.41 -40.39 -4.61
N ASN A 724 -11.29 -41.10 -4.55
CA ASN A 724 -11.23 -42.45 -3.95
C ASN A 724 -11.55 -42.42 -2.45
N LEU A 725 -11.02 -41.46 -1.70
CA LEU A 725 -11.30 -41.31 -0.27
C LEU A 725 -12.76 -40.95 -0.01
N HIS A 726 -13.33 -40.06 -0.84
CA HIS A 726 -14.76 -39.77 -0.82
C HIS A 726 -15.59 -41.03 -1.11
N ASN A 727 -15.24 -41.81 -2.14
CA ASN A 727 -15.93 -43.05 -2.47
C ASN A 727 -15.86 -44.09 -1.34
N VAL A 728 -14.71 -44.22 -0.68
CA VAL A 728 -14.56 -45.07 0.51
C VAL A 728 -15.46 -44.56 1.65
N PHE A 729 -15.52 -43.25 1.87
CA PHE A 729 -16.42 -42.65 2.86
C PHE A 729 -17.91 -42.87 2.53
N MET A 730 -18.32 -42.72 1.27
CA MET A 730 -19.69 -42.96 0.82
C MET A 730 -20.08 -44.44 0.92
N LEU A 731 -19.14 -45.35 0.68
CA LEU A 731 -19.31 -46.79 0.92
C LEU A 731 -19.56 -47.09 2.40
N LEU A 732 -18.86 -46.39 3.31
CA LEU A 732 -19.01 -46.54 4.76
C LEU A 732 -20.28 -45.89 5.33
N THR A 733 -20.86 -44.91 4.64
CA THR A 733 -22.05 -44.14 5.09
C THR A 733 -23.37 -44.60 4.47
N LEU A 734 -23.38 -45.71 3.72
CA LEU A 734 -24.56 -46.36 3.10
C LEU A 734 -25.27 -45.53 2.01
N GLU A 735 -24.58 -44.60 1.36
CA GLU A 735 -25.10 -43.83 0.21
C GLU A 735 -24.26 -44.07 -1.08
N PRO A 736 -24.26 -45.29 -1.65
CA PRO A 736 -23.39 -45.65 -2.78
C PRO A 736 -23.74 -44.96 -4.11
N LEU A 737 -24.93 -44.35 -4.21
CA LEU A 737 -25.40 -43.64 -5.41
C LEU A 737 -24.71 -42.28 -5.63
N LEU A 738 -24.00 -41.76 -4.62
CA LEU A 738 -23.28 -40.49 -4.67
C LEU A 738 -21.76 -40.66 -4.91
N ALA A 739 -21.32 -41.87 -5.28
CA ALA A 739 -19.92 -42.11 -5.62
C ALA A 739 -19.47 -41.21 -6.79
N GLN A 740 -18.32 -40.56 -6.61
CA GLN A 740 -17.73 -39.69 -7.61
C GLN A 740 -16.82 -40.49 -8.54
N ASN A 741 -16.85 -40.18 -9.84
CA ASN A 741 -15.89 -40.73 -10.77
C ASN A 741 -14.49 -40.12 -10.50
N PRO A 742 -13.42 -40.94 -10.36
CA PRO A 742 -12.06 -40.45 -10.21
C PRO A 742 -11.49 -39.83 -11.50
N PHE A 743 -12.15 -40.03 -12.66
CA PHE A 743 -11.77 -39.45 -13.95
C PHE A 743 -12.77 -38.41 -14.42
N LEU A 744 -12.28 -37.44 -15.18
CA LEU A 744 -13.12 -36.54 -15.98
C LEU A 744 -13.43 -37.25 -17.30
N VAL A 745 -14.66 -37.74 -17.47
CA VAL A 745 -15.04 -38.50 -18.67
C VAL A 745 -15.86 -37.60 -19.59
N LEU A 746 -15.39 -37.45 -20.83
CA LEU A 746 -16.10 -36.73 -21.89
C LEU A 746 -16.59 -37.71 -22.95
N HIS A 747 -17.90 -37.71 -23.18
CA HIS A 747 -18.55 -38.48 -24.24
C HIS A 747 -18.82 -37.56 -25.42
N VAL A 748 -18.22 -37.85 -26.57
CA VAL A 748 -18.28 -36.97 -27.75
C VAL A 748 -18.52 -37.75 -29.04
N ARG A 749 -19.32 -37.19 -29.94
CA ARG A 749 -19.54 -37.73 -31.29
C ARG A 749 -18.69 -36.97 -32.30
N ARG A 750 -18.11 -37.68 -33.27
CA ARG A 750 -17.25 -37.08 -34.32
C ARG A 750 -17.98 -36.00 -35.13
N ASP A 751 -19.27 -36.20 -35.41
CA ASP A 751 -20.07 -35.26 -36.22
C ASP A 751 -20.52 -34.00 -35.47
N HIS A 752 -20.39 -33.96 -34.14
CA HIS A 752 -20.95 -32.91 -33.27
C HIS A 752 -19.97 -32.51 -32.14
N LEU A 753 -18.67 -32.58 -32.40
CA LEU A 753 -17.56 -32.40 -31.45
C LEU A 753 -17.71 -31.17 -30.57
N VAL A 754 -17.90 -29.99 -31.18
CA VAL A 754 -17.96 -28.71 -30.47
C VAL A 754 -19.17 -28.63 -29.52
N SER A 755 -20.34 -29.06 -29.99
CA SER A 755 -21.58 -28.99 -29.21
C SER A 755 -21.62 -29.97 -28.05
N ASP A 756 -21.11 -31.19 -28.25
CA ASP A 756 -21.05 -32.21 -27.19
C ASP A 756 -19.98 -31.81 -26.16
N ALA A 757 -18.81 -31.31 -26.58
CA ALA A 757 -17.79 -30.81 -25.66
C ALA A 757 -18.28 -29.62 -24.80
N LEU A 758 -19.04 -28.68 -25.39
CA LEU A 758 -19.63 -27.56 -24.65
C LEU A 758 -20.64 -28.04 -23.61
N ARG A 759 -21.51 -29.00 -23.97
CA ARG A 759 -22.50 -29.56 -23.06
C ARG A 759 -21.84 -30.27 -21.88
N GLU A 760 -20.89 -31.15 -22.14
CA GLU A 760 -20.22 -31.94 -21.09
C GLU A 760 -19.39 -31.04 -20.16
N LEU A 761 -18.61 -30.09 -20.71
CA LEU A 761 -17.75 -29.22 -19.89
C LEU A 761 -18.53 -28.20 -19.05
N THR A 762 -19.77 -27.86 -19.43
CA THR A 762 -20.64 -26.98 -18.63
C THR A 762 -21.24 -27.69 -17.41
N ILE A 763 -21.30 -29.03 -17.43
CA ILE A 763 -21.88 -29.84 -16.34
C ILE A 763 -20.89 -30.00 -15.19
N TYR A 764 -19.59 -30.02 -15.48
CA TYR A 764 -18.54 -30.27 -14.49
C TYR A 764 -18.14 -28.99 -13.73
N ASN A 765 -17.83 -29.16 -12.44
CA ASN A 765 -17.31 -28.07 -11.61
C ASN A 765 -15.79 -27.94 -11.76
N ASP A 766 -15.22 -26.79 -11.35
CA ASP A 766 -13.78 -26.51 -11.41
C ASP A 766 -12.88 -27.58 -10.74
N VAL A 767 -13.41 -28.30 -9.75
CA VAL A 767 -12.68 -29.39 -9.05
C VAL A 767 -12.60 -30.65 -9.91
N ASP A 768 -13.62 -30.93 -10.70
CA ASP A 768 -13.67 -32.09 -11.59
C ASP A 768 -12.76 -31.92 -12.81
N LEU A 769 -12.53 -30.67 -13.25
CA LEU A 769 -11.61 -30.35 -14.34
C LEU A 769 -10.14 -30.68 -14.03
N LYS A 770 -9.80 -30.88 -12.75
CA LYS A 770 -8.45 -31.29 -12.30
C LYS A 770 -8.26 -32.80 -12.25
N LYS A 771 -9.31 -33.58 -12.52
CA LYS A 771 -9.20 -35.05 -12.61
C LYS A 771 -8.51 -35.43 -13.92
N PRO A 772 -7.84 -36.60 -13.99
CA PRO A 772 -7.29 -37.09 -15.24
C PRO A 772 -8.41 -37.22 -16.29
N LEU A 773 -8.15 -36.68 -17.48
CA LEU A 773 -9.11 -36.64 -18.58
C LEU A 773 -9.17 -38.00 -19.27
N LYS A 774 -10.39 -38.45 -19.57
CA LYS A 774 -10.68 -39.61 -20.40
C LYS A 774 -11.70 -39.24 -21.47
N VAL A 775 -11.33 -39.35 -22.74
CA VAL A 775 -12.23 -39.04 -23.86
C VAL A 775 -12.73 -40.34 -24.48
N ILE A 776 -14.05 -40.42 -24.69
CA ILE A 776 -14.72 -41.57 -25.29
C ILE A 776 -15.49 -41.10 -26.51
N PHE A 777 -15.14 -41.63 -27.68
CA PHE A 777 -15.91 -41.46 -28.91
C PHE A 777 -17.04 -42.49 -28.96
N ASP A 778 -18.27 -42.02 -29.12
CA ASP A 778 -19.44 -42.90 -29.14
C ASP A 778 -19.37 -43.86 -30.33
N GLY A 779 -19.40 -45.17 -30.04
CA GLY A 779 -19.36 -46.24 -31.05
C GLY A 779 -17.96 -46.82 -31.34
N GLU A 780 -16.91 -46.37 -30.65
CA GLU A 780 -15.54 -46.88 -30.81
C GLU A 780 -15.02 -47.56 -29.53
N GLU A 781 -14.49 -48.78 -29.64
CA GLU A 781 -13.78 -49.46 -28.54
C GLU A 781 -12.31 -49.00 -28.47
N ALA A 782 -12.09 -47.71 -28.23
CA ALA A 782 -10.74 -47.17 -28.06
C ALA A 782 -10.31 -47.24 -26.58
N VAL A 783 -9.15 -47.86 -26.31
CA VAL A 783 -8.51 -47.81 -24.99
C VAL A 783 -7.67 -46.53 -24.94
N ASP A 784 -8.05 -45.61 -24.05
CA ASP A 784 -7.39 -44.31 -23.90
C ASP A 784 -5.98 -44.46 -23.29
N ALA A 785 -4.99 -44.67 -24.16
CA ALA A 785 -3.57 -44.61 -23.85
C ALA A 785 -2.96 -43.25 -24.28
N GLY A 786 -3.74 -42.16 -24.24
CA GLY A 786 -3.29 -40.79 -24.54
C GLY A 786 -3.33 -40.39 -26.02
N GLY A 787 -3.56 -41.32 -26.94
CA GLY A 787 -3.74 -41.01 -28.37
C GLY A 787 -5.08 -40.33 -28.68
N VAL A 788 -6.14 -40.83 -28.04
CA VAL A 788 -7.53 -40.38 -28.25
C VAL A 788 -7.74 -38.95 -27.72
N THR A 789 -7.19 -38.64 -26.55
CA THR A 789 -7.24 -37.29 -25.96
C THR A 789 -6.51 -36.26 -26.81
N LYS A 790 -5.34 -36.61 -27.35
CA LYS A 790 -4.59 -35.73 -28.26
C LYS A 790 -5.35 -35.48 -29.56
N GLU A 791 -5.95 -36.50 -30.14
CA GLU A 791 -6.79 -36.37 -31.34
C GLU A 791 -7.98 -35.46 -31.08
N PHE A 792 -8.67 -35.64 -29.96
CA PHE A 792 -9.79 -34.80 -29.54
C PHE A 792 -9.43 -33.31 -29.49
N PHE A 793 -8.34 -32.94 -28.80
CA PHE A 793 -7.93 -31.52 -28.72
C PHE A 793 -7.57 -30.93 -30.08
N LEU A 794 -6.87 -31.69 -30.94
CA LEU A 794 -6.47 -31.22 -32.26
C LEU A 794 -7.68 -30.99 -33.18
N LEU A 795 -8.66 -31.91 -33.16
CA LEU A 795 -9.88 -31.78 -33.96
C LEU A 795 -10.76 -30.63 -33.44
N LEU A 796 -10.99 -30.58 -32.12
CA LEU A 796 -11.84 -29.56 -31.49
C LEU A 796 -11.29 -28.15 -31.70
N LEU A 797 -9.99 -27.93 -31.48
CA LEU A 797 -9.39 -26.61 -31.65
C LEU A 797 -9.28 -26.20 -33.12
N LYS A 798 -9.03 -27.15 -34.02
CA LYS A 798 -9.07 -26.88 -35.47
C LYS A 798 -10.46 -26.42 -35.92
N GLU A 799 -11.52 -27.04 -35.39
CA GLU A 799 -12.90 -26.69 -35.71
C GLU A 799 -13.30 -25.35 -35.08
N LEU A 800 -12.98 -25.12 -33.80
CA LEU A 800 -13.27 -23.86 -33.09
C LEU A 800 -12.53 -22.63 -33.66
N MET A 801 -11.34 -22.83 -34.21
CA MET A 801 -10.50 -21.76 -34.77
C MET A 801 -10.81 -21.46 -36.24
N ASP A 802 -11.74 -22.22 -36.85
CA ASP A 802 -12.17 -21.98 -38.22
C ASP A 802 -12.96 -20.65 -38.30
N PRO A 803 -12.59 -19.71 -39.19
CA PRO A 803 -13.31 -18.46 -39.40
C PRO A 803 -14.80 -18.61 -39.71
N VAL A 804 -15.24 -19.78 -40.21
CA VAL A 804 -16.65 -20.11 -40.48
C VAL A 804 -17.52 -20.02 -39.22
N TYR A 805 -16.96 -20.25 -38.03
CA TYR A 805 -17.66 -20.11 -36.74
C TYR A 805 -17.82 -18.64 -36.28
N GLY A 806 -17.22 -17.67 -36.99
CA GLY A 806 -17.41 -16.24 -36.74
C GLY A 806 -16.77 -15.69 -35.46
N MET A 807 -15.94 -16.49 -34.77
CA MET A 807 -15.20 -16.05 -33.57
C MET A 807 -13.88 -15.36 -33.93
N PHE A 808 -13.21 -15.86 -34.98
CA PHE A 808 -11.88 -15.40 -35.38
C PHE A 808 -11.87 -14.94 -36.84
N THR A 809 -10.99 -13.98 -37.14
CA THR A 809 -10.67 -13.51 -38.48
C THR A 809 -9.21 -13.87 -38.77
N HIS A 810 -9.00 -14.61 -39.86
CA HIS A 810 -7.65 -15.00 -40.30
C HIS A 810 -7.08 -13.95 -41.24
N TYR A 811 -5.86 -13.51 -40.96
CA TYR A 811 -5.12 -12.60 -41.82
C TYR A 811 -4.04 -13.39 -42.58
N PRO A 812 -4.21 -13.62 -43.90
CA PRO A 812 -3.31 -14.48 -44.67
C PRO A 812 -1.88 -13.93 -44.80
N GLU A 813 -1.67 -12.63 -44.60
CA GLU A 813 -0.35 -11.99 -44.67
C GLU A 813 0.52 -12.26 -43.43
N SER A 814 -0.08 -12.31 -42.24
CA SER A 814 0.63 -12.58 -40.97
C SER A 814 0.43 -14.01 -40.46
N ASN A 815 -0.50 -14.77 -41.07
CA ASN A 815 -0.94 -16.09 -40.61
C ASN A 815 -1.45 -16.10 -39.15
N LEU A 816 -1.97 -14.96 -38.67
CA LEU A 816 -2.47 -14.78 -37.31
C LEU A 816 -4.00 -14.76 -37.28
N LEU A 817 -4.54 -15.25 -36.17
CA LEU A 817 -5.96 -15.24 -35.84
C LEU A 817 -6.26 -14.09 -34.89
N TRP A 818 -7.14 -13.19 -35.31
CA TRP A 818 -7.63 -12.08 -34.49
C TRP A 818 -9.08 -12.29 -34.11
N PHE A 819 -9.52 -11.71 -32.99
CA PHE A 819 -10.93 -11.72 -32.62
C PHE A 819 -11.75 -10.90 -33.62
N SER A 820 -12.85 -11.46 -34.10
CA SER A 820 -13.71 -10.78 -35.08
C SER A 820 -14.47 -9.61 -34.44
N ASP A 821 -14.57 -8.49 -35.17
CA ASP A 821 -15.39 -7.32 -34.82
C ASP A 821 -16.90 -7.61 -34.91
N LYS A 822 -17.29 -8.59 -35.73
CA LYS A 822 -18.67 -9.05 -35.95
C LYS A 822 -18.89 -10.42 -35.31
N CYS A 823 -18.62 -10.52 -34.02
CA CYS A 823 -18.86 -11.76 -33.29
C CYS A 823 -20.37 -11.96 -33.02
N PHE A 824 -20.93 -13.05 -33.52
CA PHE A 824 -22.33 -13.45 -33.28
C PHE A 824 -22.46 -14.56 -32.23
N VAL A 825 -21.37 -14.86 -31.51
CA VAL A 825 -21.27 -15.99 -30.58
C VAL A 825 -21.42 -15.51 -29.13
N GLU A 826 -22.10 -16.29 -28.30
CA GLU A 826 -22.31 -15.97 -26.88
C GLU A 826 -20.99 -15.99 -26.07
N HIS A 827 -20.95 -15.23 -24.96
CA HIS A 827 -19.77 -15.10 -24.09
C HIS A 827 -19.25 -16.45 -23.54
N ASN A 828 -20.12 -17.45 -23.39
CA ASN A 828 -19.78 -18.78 -22.88
C ASN A 828 -18.79 -19.53 -23.78
N TRP A 829 -18.76 -19.23 -25.07
CA TRP A 829 -17.86 -19.89 -26.03
C TRP A 829 -16.41 -19.46 -25.87
N PHE A 830 -16.17 -18.19 -25.54
CA PHE A 830 -14.82 -17.70 -25.22
C PHE A 830 -14.31 -18.32 -23.92
N HIS A 831 -15.19 -18.49 -22.94
CA HIS A 831 -14.87 -19.20 -21.71
C HIS A 831 -14.50 -20.67 -21.97
N LEU A 832 -15.26 -21.35 -22.84
CA LEU A 832 -14.97 -22.72 -23.26
C LEU A 832 -13.61 -22.85 -23.93
N ILE A 833 -13.25 -21.96 -24.85
CA ILE A 833 -11.92 -21.97 -25.48
C ILE A 833 -10.83 -21.87 -24.40
N GLY A 834 -11.01 -21.00 -23.41
CA GLY A 834 -10.11 -20.90 -22.26
C GLY A 834 -9.97 -22.23 -21.51
N ILE A 835 -11.08 -22.92 -21.21
CA ILE A 835 -11.09 -24.24 -20.56
C ILE A 835 -10.38 -25.28 -21.41
N VAL A 836 -10.68 -25.35 -22.72
CA VAL A 836 -10.08 -26.33 -23.64
C VAL A 836 -8.57 -26.11 -23.79
N CYS A 837 -8.13 -24.86 -23.94
CA CYS A 837 -6.71 -24.52 -23.96
C CYS A 837 -6.01 -24.89 -22.63
N GLY A 838 -6.66 -24.63 -21.50
CA GLY A 838 -6.17 -25.03 -20.18
C GLY A 838 -6.05 -26.54 -20.02
N LEU A 839 -7.08 -27.29 -20.41
CA LEU A 839 -7.10 -28.75 -20.37
C LEU A 839 -6.06 -29.37 -21.32
N ALA A 840 -5.83 -28.78 -22.50
CA ALA A 840 -4.80 -29.24 -23.42
C ALA A 840 -3.40 -29.11 -22.78
N ILE A 841 -3.10 -27.96 -22.15
CA ILE A 841 -1.84 -27.74 -21.43
C ILE A 841 -1.72 -28.70 -20.24
N TYR A 842 -2.81 -28.86 -19.47
CA TYR A 842 -2.87 -29.75 -18.29
C TYR A 842 -2.61 -31.21 -18.66
N ASN A 843 -3.02 -31.65 -19.85
CA ASN A 843 -2.80 -33.00 -20.36
C ASN A 843 -1.57 -33.09 -21.29
N SER A 844 -0.61 -32.18 -21.18
CA SER A 844 0.65 -32.17 -21.96
C SER A 844 0.47 -32.23 -23.48
N THR A 845 -0.64 -31.70 -23.99
CA THR A 845 -0.92 -31.64 -25.43
C THR A 845 -0.46 -30.30 -25.98
N VAL A 846 0.53 -30.33 -26.86
CA VAL A 846 1.01 -29.14 -27.57
C VAL A 846 0.00 -28.75 -28.64
N VAL A 847 -0.59 -27.56 -28.49
CA VAL A 847 -1.49 -26.96 -29.47
C VAL A 847 -0.84 -25.70 -30.02
N ASP A 848 -0.88 -25.57 -31.34
CA ASP A 848 -0.32 -24.41 -32.04
C ASP A 848 -1.37 -23.30 -32.20
N LEU A 849 -1.34 -22.33 -31.27
CA LEU A 849 -2.27 -21.20 -31.25
C LEU A 849 -1.64 -19.97 -31.91
N HIS A 850 -2.05 -19.69 -33.14
CA HIS A 850 -1.55 -18.58 -33.96
C HIS A 850 -2.16 -17.21 -33.57
N PHE A 851 -2.11 -16.85 -32.29
CA PHE A 851 -2.60 -15.56 -31.79
C PHE A 851 -1.51 -14.48 -31.82
N PRO A 852 -1.87 -13.19 -31.96
CA PRO A 852 -0.92 -12.08 -31.92
C PRO A 852 -0.28 -11.93 -30.53
N LEU A 853 0.94 -11.38 -30.48
CA LEU A 853 1.70 -11.16 -29.24
C LEU A 853 0.93 -10.32 -28.20
N VAL A 854 0.12 -9.37 -28.67
CA VAL A 854 -0.74 -8.51 -27.85
C VAL A 854 -1.70 -9.32 -26.99
N LEU A 855 -2.23 -10.43 -27.51
CA LEU A 855 -3.15 -11.27 -26.75
C LEU A 855 -2.43 -11.91 -25.56
N TYR A 856 -1.25 -12.48 -25.79
CA TYR A 856 -0.44 -13.09 -24.74
C TYR A 856 -0.03 -12.07 -23.68
N LYS A 857 0.34 -10.85 -24.09
CA LYS A 857 0.62 -9.76 -23.14
C LYS A 857 -0.61 -9.38 -22.31
N LYS A 858 -1.79 -9.30 -22.93
CA LYS A 858 -3.06 -9.03 -22.24
C LYS A 858 -3.43 -10.13 -21.23
N ILE A 859 -3.19 -11.41 -21.56
CA ILE A 859 -3.40 -12.54 -20.64
C ILE A 859 -2.45 -12.45 -19.43
N LEU A 860 -1.22 -11.98 -19.65
CA LEU A 860 -0.21 -11.81 -18.61
C LEU A 860 -0.30 -10.48 -17.84
N ASP A 861 -1.35 -9.68 -18.07
CA ASP A 861 -1.54 -8.35 -17.48
C ASP A 861 -0.36 -7.38 -17.77
N VAL A 862 0.29 -7.55 -18.93
CA VAL A 862 1.37 -6.70 -19.42
C VAL A 862 0.78 -5.66 -20.38
N PRO A 863 1.02 -4.35 -20.19
CA PRO A 863 0.49 -3.32 -21.07
C PRO A 863 1.09 -3.51 -22.50
N PRO A 864 0.24 -3.60 -23.54
CA PRO A 864 0.72 -3.71 -24.91
C PRO A 864 1.36 -2.38 -25.35
N VAL A 865 2.47 -2.49 -26.08
CA VAL A 865 3.20 -1.38 -26.69
C VAL A 865 2.78 -1.27 -28.15
N LEU A 866 2.92 -0.09 -28.76
CA LEU A 866 2.63 0.11 -30.19
C LEU A 866 3.40 -0.88 -31.09
N ASP A 867 4.60 -1.25 -30.67
CA ASP A 867 5.43 -2.27 -31.33
C ASP A 867 4.78 -3.66 -31.40
N ASP A 868 3.88 -3.97 -30.48
CA ASP A 868 3.18 -5.26 -30.46
C ASP A 868 2.04 -5.33 -31.49
N LEU A 869 1.63 -4.18 -32.05
CA LEU A 869 0.60 -4.06 -33.07
C LEU A 869 1.17 -3.93 -34.49
N LYS A 870 2.50 -4.07 -34.66
CA LYS A 870 3.20 -3.99 -35.95
C LYS A 870 2.63 -4.92 -37.03
N GLU A 871 2.00 -6.01 -36.61
CA GLU A 871 1.46 -7.08 -37.48
C GLU A 871 0.09 -6.73 -38.11
N LEU A 872 -0.56 -5.63 -37.69
CA LEU A 872 -1.83 -5.11 -38.24
C LEU A 872 -1.56 -3.96 -39.23
N SER A 873 -0.80 -4.20 -40.32
CA SER A 873 -0.71 -3.34 -41.54
C SER A 873 -0.68 -1.79 -41.39
N LEU A 874 -0.37 -1.25 -40.22
CA LEU A 874 -0.35 0.18 -39.90
C LEU A 874 0.99 0.82 -40.23
N GLN A 875 1.98 0.02 -40.64
CA GLN A 875 3.29 0.53 -41.04
C GLN A 875 3.23 1.32 -42.35
N GLN A 876 2.30 1.05 -43.27
CA GLN A 876 2.09 1.90 -44.45
C GLN A 876 1.65 3.33 -44.09
N LEU A 877 1.07 3.51 -42.89
CA LEU A 877 0.61 4.81 -42.37
C LEU A 877 1.68 5.50 -41.49
N LEU A 878 2.63 4.73 -40.95
CA LEU A 878 3.75 5.23 -40.14
C LEU A 878 5.03 5.46 -40.96
N ASP A 879 5.23 4.75 -42.07
CA ASP A 879 6.38 4.88 -42.99
C ASP A 879 6.12 5.89 -44.13
N TYR A 880 5.03 6.67 -44.07
CA TYR A 880 4.71 7.69 -45.07
C TYR A 880 5.54 8.97 -44.84
N GLU A 881 6.77 9.00 -45.35
CA GLU A 881 7.69 10.13 -45.29
C GLU A 881 7.53 11.12 -46.47
N GLN A 882 6.36 11.18 -47.12
CA GLN A 882 6.10 12.15 -48.21
C GLN A 882 5.25 13.32 -47.72
N ASP A 883 5.67 14.54 -48.11
CA ASP A 883 5.15 15.86 -47.68
C ASP A 883 3.68 16.16 -48.04
N ASP A 884 2.90 15.20 -48.53
CA ASP A 884 1.48 15.37 -48.82
C ASP A 884 0.62 15.04 -47.60
N VAL A 885 0.85 15.78 -46.51
CA VAL A 885 0.10 15.75 -45.24
C VAL A 885 -1.39 16.10 -45.43
N GLU A 886 -1.79 16.57 -46.61
CA GLU A 886 -3.19 16.89 -46.96
C GLU A 886 -4.11 15.65 -46.89
N ASP A 887 -3.61 14.45 -47.17
CA ASP A 887 -4.40 13.20 -47.12
C ASP A 887 -4.41 12.51 -45.73
N ALA A 888 -3.51 12.85 -44.81
CA ALA A 888 -3.40 12.17 -43.52
C ALA A 888 -4.50 12.58 -42.51
N PHE A 889 -5.02 13.81 -42.62
CA PHE A 889 -6.06 14.31 -41.71
C PHE A 889 -7.45 14.36 -42.33
N CYS A 890 -7.59 14.37 -43.66
CA CYS A 890 -8.87 14.45 -44.39
C CYS A 890 -9.88 15.48 -43.84
N LEU A 891 -9.44 16.50 -43.09
CA LEU A 891 -10.28 17.58 -42.56
C LEU A 891 -10.14 18.77 -43.50
N ASN A 892 -11.06 18.85 -44.46
CA ASN A 892 -11.14 19.92 -45.44
C ASN A 892 -12.55 20.53 -45.42
N PHE A 893 -12.76 21.61 -46.17
CA PHE A 893 -14.05 22.32 -46.22
C PHE A 893 -15.25 21.41 -46.55
N ALA A 894 -15.03 20.22 -47.12
CA ALA A 894 -16.04 19.25 -47.50
C ALA A 894 -16.52 18.34 -46.35
N ASN A 895 -15.68 18.09 -45.33
CA ASN A 895 -16.01 17.22 -44.19
C ASN A 895 -16.53 17.98 -42.95
N ALA A 896 -16.46 19.31 -42.95
CA ALA A 896 -17.03 20.16 -41.91
C ALA A 896 -18.43 20.67 -42.29
N SER A 897 -19.33 20.71 -41.31
CA SER A 897 -20.66 21.31 -41.45
C SER A 897 -20.70 22.69 -40.81
N TYR A 898 -21.34 23.64 -41.49
CA TYR A 898 -21.40 25.03 -41.05
C TYR A 898 -22.82 25.39 -40.64
N LYS A 899 -22.97 26.11 -39.53
CA LYS A 899 -24.26 26.57 -38.99
C LYS A 899 -24.24 28.09 -38.73
N GLY A 900 -25.40 28.73 -38.86
CA GLY A 900 -25.55 30.18 -38.70
C GLY A 900 -25.16 30.95 -39.96
N GLU A 901 -24.37 32.01 -39.82
CA GLU A 901 -23.88 32.87 -40.92
C GLU A 901 -22.65 32.30 -41.63
N PHE A 902 -22.09 31.19 -41.13
CA PHE A 902 -20.92 30.55 -41.73
C PHE A 902 -21.28 29.65 -42.91
N SER A 903 -20.53 29.85 -43.99
CA SER A 903 -20.47 29.00 -45.18
C SER A 903 -19.02 28.62 -45.47
N SER A 904 -18.79 27.63 -46.32
CA SER A 904 -17.44 27.25 -46.76
C SER A 904 -16.67 28.39 -47.45
N SER A 905 -17.37 29.42 -47.92
CA SER A 905 -16.79 30.63 -48.54
C SER A 905 -16.63 31.81 -47.58
N HIS A 906 -17.08 31.70 -46.33
CA HIS A 906 -17.05 32.82 -45.37
C HIS A 906 -15.59 33.18 -45.00
N PRO A 907 -15.21 34.48 -44.95
CA PRO A 907 -13.84 34.91 -44.67
C PRO A 907 -13.25 34.34 -43.38
N THR A 908 -14.01 34.36 -42.28
CA THR A 908 -13.57 33.82 -40.98
C THR A 908 -13.34 32.30 -41.01
N VAL A 909 -14.13 31.56 -41.79
CA VAL A 909 -13.99 30.10 -41.95
C VAL A 909 -12.73 29.78 -42.76
N ARG A 910 -12.45 30.55 -43.82
CA ARG A 910 -11.20 30.41 -44.59
C ARG A 910 -9.97 30.69 -43.72
N MET A 911 -10.00 31.79 -42.97
CA MET A 911 -8.94 32.13 -42.03
C MET A 911 -8.75 31.05 -40.95
N PHE A 912 -9.83 30.44 -40.47
CA PHE A 912 -9.75 29.33 -39.50
C PHE A 912 -9.00 28.13 -40.08
N TRP A 913 -9.37 27.65 -41.27
CA TRP A 913 -8.72 26.50 -41.90
C TRP A 913 -7.27 26.79 -42.26
N GLU A 914 -6.95 27.98 -42.77
CA GLU A 914 -5.56 28.39 -42.99
C GLU A 914 -4.72 28.34 -41.70
N VAL A 915 -5.24 28.89 -40.60
CA VAL A 915 -4.56 28.87 -39.29
C VAL A 915 -4.41 27.44 -38.77
N PHE A 916 -5.43 26.60 -38.93
CA PHE A 916 -5.38 25.20 -38.51
C PHE A 916 -4.34 24.41 -39.31
N HIS A 917 -4.28 24.59 -40.63
CA HIS A 917 -3.30 23.91 -41.47
C HIS A 917 -1.85 24.36 -41.18
N GLU A 918 -1.65 25.64 -40.83
CA GLU A 918 -0.35 26.19 -40.39
C GLU A 918 0.10 25.69 -39.00
N PHE A 919 -0.76 25.06 -38.19
CA PHE A 919 -0.34 24.55 -36.88
C PHE A 919 0.57 23.32 -36.98
N PRO A 920 1.59 23.22 -36.10
CA PRO A 920 2.39 22.00 -35.98
C PRO A 920 1.53 20.83 -35.47
N LEU A 921 1.99 19.61 -35.74
CA LEU A 921 1.27 18.37 -35.41
C LEU A 921 0.77 18.32 -33.96
N GLU A 922 1.61 18.77 -33.03
CA GLU A 922 1.29 18.79 -31.60
C GLU A 922 0.08 19.68 -31.26
N LYS A 923 -0.02 20.86 -31.89
CA LYS A 923 -1.15 21.77 -31.69
C LYS A 923 -2.43 21.26 -32.38
N LYS A 924 -2.30 20.57 -33.51
CA LYS A 924 -3.44 19.90 -34.18
C LYS A 924 -4.04 18.81 -33.28
N LYS A 925 -3.21 18.02 -32.58
CA LYS A 925 -3.66 17.03 -31.59
C LYS A 925 -4.35 17.68 -30.39
N GLN A 926 -3.79 18.76 -29.85
CA GLN A 926 -4.41 19.51 -28.75
C GLN A 926 -5.76 20.13 -29.17
N PHE A 927 -5.89 20.59 -30.42
CA PHE A 927 -7.17 21.06 -30.94
C PHE A 927 -8.22 19.94 -31.01
N LEU A 928 -7.83 18.72 -31.41
CA LEU A 928 -8.75 17.57 -31.42
C LEU A 928 -9.21 17.21 -30.01
N LEU A 929 -8.29 17.23 -29.04
CA LEU A 929 -8.61 17.05 -27.63
C LEU A 929 -9.56 18.13 -27.12
N PHE A 930 -9.32 19.39 -27.50
CA PHE A 930 -10.19 20.52 -27.18
C PHE A 930 -11.60 20.39 -27.79
N LEU A 931 -11.72 19.94 -29.05
CA LEU A 931 -12.99 19.86 -29.76
C LEU A 931 -13.80 18.61 -29.45
N THR A 932 -13.13 17.47 -29.23
CA THR A 932 -13.79 16.15 -29.15
C THR A 932 -13.64 15.49 -27.79
N GLY A 933 -12.82 16.05 -26.90
CA GLY A 933 -12.48 15.44 -25.61
C GLY A 933 -11.50 14.26 -25.71
N SER A 934 -10.98 13.97 -26.91
CA SER A 934 -10.03 12.89 -27.17
C SER A 934 -8.95 13.33 -28.18
N ASP A 935 -7.70 12.96 -27.93
CA ASP A 935 -6.58 13.11 -28.86
C ASP A 935 -6.41 11.92 -29.81
N ARG A 936 -7.29 10.90 -29.69
CA ARG A 936 -7.26 9.65 -30.47
C ARG A 936 -8.09 9.75 -31.75
N ILE A 937 -7.55 9.21 -32.84
CA ILE A 937 -8.23 9.09 -34.13
C ILE A 937 -9.25 7.93 -34.05
N PRO A 938 -10.49 8.09 -34.56
CA PRO A 938 -11.48 7.01 -34.61
C PRO A 938 -10.99 5.81 -35.44
N ILE A 939 -11.42 4.60 -35.07
CA ILE A 939 -11.02 3.33 -35.70
C ILE A 939 -11.35 3.28 -37.20
N HIS A 940 -12.39 4.00 -37.65
CA HIS A 940 -12.78 4.11 -39.06
C HIS A 940 -12.04 5.22 -39.84
N GLY A 941 -11.02 5.83 -39.25
CA GLY A 941 -10.25 6.93 -39.86
C GLY A 941 -10.89 8.31 -39.65
N MET A 942 -10.12 9.35 -39.96
CA MET A 942 -10.47 10.75 -39.66
C MET A 942 -11.65 11.29 -40.52
N SER A 943 -11.95 10.64 -41.65
CA SER A 943 -13.10 10.94 -42.51
C SER A 943 -14.45 10.69 -41.84
N SER A 944 -14.49 9.93 -40.74
CA SER A 944 -15.70 9.69 -39.93
C SER A 944 -15.97 10.80 -38.91
N LEU A 945 -15.01 11.69 -38.65
CA LEU A 945 -15.15 12.78 -37.68
C LEU A 945 -15.81 14.00 -38.32
N ARG A 946 -17.07 14.26 -37.97
CA ARG A 946 -17.82 15.42 -38.47
C ARG A 946 -17.66 16.61 -37.53
N ILE A 947 -16.92 17.63 -37.97
CA ILE A 947 -16.76 18.91 -37.25
C ILE A 947 -17.91 19.85 -37.60
N VAL A 948 -18.50 20.52 -36.61
CA VAL A 948 -19.52 21.55 -36.79
C VAL A 948 -18.97 22.91 -36.41
N LEU A 949 -18.91 23.87 -37.34
CA LEU A 949 -18.54 25.26 -37.05
C LEU A 949 -19.79 26.15 -37.01
N GLN A 950 -20.02 26.83 -35.89
CA GLN A 950 -21.20 27.67 -35.69
C GLN A 950 -20.81 29.13 -35.44
N SER A 951 -21.45 30.06 -36.16
CA SER A 951 -21.25 31.49 -35.94
C SER A 951 -21.91 31.95 -34.65
N THR A 952 -21.20 32.73 -33.85
CA THR A 952 -21.74 33.35 -32.63
C THR A 952 -21.88 34.86 -32.82
N SER A 953 -22.94 35.46 -32.28
CA SER A 953 -23.15 36.93 -32.25
C SER A 953 -22.25 37.67 -31.23
N ALA A 954 -21.32 36.94 -30.62
CA ALA A 954 -20.36 37.46 -29.66
C ALA A 954 -19.34 38.37 -30.34
N GLU A 955 -18.93 39.44 -29.67
CA GLU A 955 -17.91 40.36 -30.14
C GLU A 955 -16.54 39.68 -30.32
N GLU A 956 -15.65 40.28 -31.11
CA GLU A 956 -14.32 39.73 -31.47
C GLU A 956 -13.36 39.49 -30.28
N HIS A 957 -13.74 39.92 -29.08
CA HIS A 957 -12.93 39.74 -27.86
C HIS A 957 -13.15 38.39 -27.16
N PHE A 958 -14.22 37.66 -27.50
CA PHE A 958 -14.51 36.34 -26.95
C PHE A 958 -13.61 35.25 -27.55
N LEU A 959 -13.43 34.15 -26.82
CA LEU A 959 -12.66 32.99 -27.28
C LEU A 959 -13.57 31.99 -28.00
N PRO A 960 -13.04 31.17 -28.93
CA PRO A 960 -13.79 30.03 -29.47
C PRO A 960 -14.13 29.04 -28.34
N VAL A 961 -15.34 28.49 -28.36
CA VAL A 961 -15.84 27.55 -27.34
C VAL A 961 -16.19 26.23 -28.00
N ALA A 962 -15.72 25.11 -27.43
CA ALA A 962 -15.99 23.78 -27.94
C ALA A 962 -17.05 23.06 -27.09
N HIS A 963 -18.03 22.45 -27.77
CA HIS A 963 -19.03 21.55 -27.18
C HIS A 963 -18.67 20.12 -27.55
N THR A 964 -17.87 19.47 -26.69
CA THR A 964 -17.21 18.19 -26.95
C THR A 964 -18.18 17.05 -27.25
N CYS A 965 -19.35 17.02 -26.61
CA CYS A 965 -20.38 16.00 -26.86
C CYS A 965 -20.99 16.06 -28.29
N TYR A 966 -20.80 17.16 -29.01
CA TYR A 966 -21.39 17.39 -30.33
C TYR A 966 -20.37 17.69 -31.43
N ASN A 967 -19.06 17.63 -31.13
CA ASN A 967 -17.96 18.02 -32.02
C ASN A 967 -18.20 19.41 -32.66
N LEU A 968 -18.77 20.33 -31.87
CA LEU A 968 -19.21 21.64 -32.32
C LEU A 968 -18.30 22.74 -31.74
N LEU A 969 -17.86 23.64 -32.61
CA LEU A 969 -17.08 24.82 -32.24
C LEU A 969 -17.89 26.08 -32.51
N ASP A 970 -18.21 26.81 -31.44
CA ASP A 970 -18.74 28.17 -31.49
C ASP A 970 -17.58 29.13 -31.76
N LEU A 971 -17.58 29.71 -32.97
CA LEU A 971 -16.50 30.56 -33.46
C LEU A 971 -17.04 32.00 -33.69
N PRO A 972 -16.52 33.01 -32.97
CA PRO A 972 -16.83 34.42 -33.23
C PRO A 972 -16.35 34.89 -34.60
N CYS A 973 -17.00 35.92 -35.16
CA CYS A 973 -16.63 36.50 -36.47
C CYS A 973 -15.40 37.41 -36.37
N TYR A 974 -14.18 36.82 -36.42
CA TYR A 974 -12.93 37.59 -36.39
C TYR A 974 -12.64 38.31 -37.72
N ARG A 975 -12.17 39.57 -37.63
CA ARG A 975 -11.77 40.39 -38.80
C ARG A 975 -10.36 40.15 -39.32
N SER A 976 -9.44 39.66 -38.48
CA SER A 976 -8.05 39.39 -38.90
C SER A 976 -7.57 37.98 -38.52
N LYS A 977 -6.72 37.41 -39.38
CA LYS A 977 -6.12 36.08 -39.21
C LYS A 977 -5.25 35.99 -37.95
N GLU A 978 -4.52 37.06 -37.62
CA GLU A 978 -3.67 37.13 -36.43
C GLU A 978 -4.48 37.07 -35.13
N THR A 979 -5.62 37.76 -35.09
CA THR A 979 -6.54 37.72 -33.94
C THR A 979 -7.11 36.32 -33.78
N LEU A 980 -7.57 35.70 -34.87
CA LEU A 980 -8.08 34.33 -34.85
C LEU A 980 -7.02 33.35 -34.35
N ARG A 981 -5.79 33.43 -34.86
CA ARG A 981 -4.66 32.57 -34.46
C ARG A 981 -4.36 32.68 -32.98
N SER A 982 -4.24 33.90 -32.47
CA SER A 982 -3.95 34.15 -31.05
C SER A 982 -5.07 33.63 -30.14
N ARG A 983 -6.33 33.89 -30.50
CA ARG A 983 -7.51 33.48 -29.71
C ARG A 983 -7.74 31.98 -29.73
N LEU A 984 -7.63 31.34 -30.90
CA LEU A 984 -7.74 29.90 -31.05
C LEU A 984 -6.62 29.18 -30.30
N THR A 985 -5.38 29.67 -30.41
CA THR A 985 -4.24 29.11 -29.65
C THR A 985 -4.50 29.19 -28.15
N ARG A 986 -4.97 30.35 -27.65
CA ARG A 986 -5.24 30.54 -26.24
C ARG A 986 -6.38 29.66 -25.72
N ALA A 987 -7.39 29.40 -26.54
CA ALA A 987 -8.48 28.47 -26.20
C ALA A 987 -7.98 27.02 -26.09
N ILE A 988 -7.10 26.60 -27.02
CA ILE A 988 -6.51 25.24 -27.02
C ILE A 988 -5.50 25.05 -25.86
N GLU A 989 -4.81 26.10 -25.42
CA GLU A 989 -3.79 25.99 -24.37
C GLU A 989 -4.35 26.13 -22.93
N GLN A 990 -5.57 26.66 -22.77
CA GLN A 990 -6.15 27.00 -21.46
C GLN A 990 -7.46 26.24 -21.13
N TYR A 991 -7.68 25.07 -21.74
CA TYR A 991 -8.93 24.29 -21.58
C TYR A 991 -8.96 23.36 -20.33
N GLU A 992 -7.96 23.41 -19.44
CA GLU A 992 -7.96 22.62 -18.21
C GLU A 992 -9.02 23.12 -17.21
N GLY A 993 -10.20 22.49 -17.25
CA GLY A 993 -11.32 22.73 -16.35
C GLY A 993 -12.58 23.20 -17.10
N PHE A 994 -13.76 22.75 -16.63
CA PHE A 994 -15.08 23.18 -17.14
C PHE A 994 -15.41 24.64 -16.76
N SER A 995 -14.46 25.56 -16.92
CA SER A 995 -14.60 26.93 -16.48
C SER A 995 -13.77 27.87 -17.35
N LEU A 996 -14.31 28.20 -18.52
CA LEU A 996 -14.12 29.50 -19.15
C LEU A 996 -15.48 29.95 -19.69
N VAL A 997 -16.17 30.69 -18.81
CA VAL A 997 -17.52 31.30 -18.86
C VAL A 997 -18.69 30.38 -18.54
#